data_AF-A0A975VNF9-F1
#
_entry.id   AF-A0A975VNF9-F1
#
_cell.length_a   1.000
_cell.length_b   1.000
_cell.length_c   1.000
_cell.angle_alpha   90.00
_cell.angle_beta   90.00
_cell.angle_gamma   90.00
#
_symmetry.space_group_name_H-M   'P 1'
#
loop_
_entity.id
_entity.type
_entity.pdbx_description
1 polymer ?
#
loop_
_entity_poly.entity_id
_entity_poly.type
_entity_poly.pdbx_seq_one_letter_code
_entity_poly.pdbx_strand_id
1 'polypeptide(L)'
;MEIYLDCNATTQVLASAQRAAVSAMADDFANPSSTHSAGLRSRAVLDSVRAAARRVMGAPQGRLFFTSGATEGIHTAVLSALAAVRHSEGPARPTLLLYGGTEHKAVPEALAHWNAVLGLGLQLRAIPVGRDGRHDLGWLADHVAQAAMVCTMAANNETGVISDLEGIAAVLEGTQALWLVDSVQALGKLPLHLADLPIDYAPVSGHKLFAPKGVGILYVREGAPFTPMFTGGGQEEGWRSGTENMSGIAAFGAVLSEMEHGKLLQPSATLAAYREQLVAALSGAFPGVVFNAPLDNSLPTTVNFSVPGLGSKLLLDLFDSAGLRVSGGSACSASQAAPSHVLEAMGLPQWQTASAIRMSFAPDVDAGTIAVACTRIRDCGESARASCLLPAAAATSVAPPELVTRFAVDGACCYLVADAPSRRCVVIDPLPELKDRIANWFKCNPYTLVAVLDTHSHGGERDALGWPIGEESIALGQHRLRRIRVPGHTVDSTMYLLHRGDDLVFAFVGDTVMPGSSLRAFGNATGQNALLLPGHDHDDHFASTLRTEGVGGCSRDERVALSRREFDKIAADGQLCIVVDVREAFEQKLGLAPAFETAVQRQSAPLSTLVNALPRWLASPDRHVVFYCRSGNRSAQAARALRRLGHGRAWSLEGGLALNI
;
A
#
# COMPACT_ATOMS: atom_id res chain seq x y z
N MET A 1 6.86 -7.00 18.84
CA MET A 1 7.85 -6.07 18.25
C MET A 1 7.64 -6.02 16.75
N GLU A 2 7.42 -4.84 16.20
CA GLU A 2 7.24 -4.63 14.75
C GLU A 2 8.58 -4.60 14.03
N ILE A 3 8.62 -4.98 12.76
CA ILE A 3 9.79 -4.82 11.88
C ILE A 3 9.39 -3.90 10.74
N TYR A 4 10.05 -2.75 10.67
CA TYR A 4 9.75 -1.73 9.68
C TYR A 4 10.62 -1.92 8.43
N LEU A 5 9.99 -2.30 7.32
CA LEU A 5 10.61 -2.55 6.02
C LEU A 5 10.01 -1.61 4.95
N ASP A 6 9.78 -0.36 5.32
CA ASP A 6 9.31 0.71 4.42
C ASP A 6 10.20 1.97 4.48
N CYS A 7 11.51 1.77 4.69
CA CYS A 7 12.50 2.84 4.85
C CYS A 7 12.68 3.75 3.63
N ASN A 8 12.28 3.32 2.42
CA ASN A 8 12.25 4.20 1.25
C ASN A 8 11.09 5.21 1.32
N ALA A 9 10.03 4.96 2.10
CA ALA A 9 8.99 5.95 2.39
C ALA A 9 9.46 6.97 3.43
N THR A 10 9.96 6.50 4.56
CA THR A 10 10.58 7.33 5.61
C THR A 10 11.37 6.45 6.56
N THR A 11 12.34 7.01 7.27
CA THR A 11 13.08 6.30 8.33
C THR A 11 12.70 6.82 9.71
N GLN A 12 12.94 6.02 10.75
CA GLN A 12 12.84 6.46 12.13
C GLN A 12 13.93 7.50 12.44
N VAL A 13 13.61 8.51 13.26
CA VAL A 13 14.59 9.53 13.65
C VAL A 13 15.65 8.92 14.57
N LEU A 14 16.94 9.14 14.31
CA LEU A 14 18.00 8.68 15.21
C LEU A 14 17.85 9.32 16.59
N ALA A 15 18.25 8.59 17.63
CA ALA A 15 18.27 9.13 18.98
C ALA A 15 19.19 10.37 19.11
N SER A 16 20.33 10.39 18.40
CA SER A 16 21.23 11.56 18.34
C SER A 16 20.56 12.75 17.65
N ALA A 17 19.88 12.52 16.52
CA ALA A 17 19.10 13.53 15.81
C ALA A 17 17.94 14.09 16.65
N GLN A 18 17.24 13.23 17.39
CA GLN A 18 16.19 13.65 18.32
C GLN A 18 16.74 14.54 19.44
N ARG A 19 17.85 14.14 20.08
CA ARG A 19 18.49 14.96 21.13
C ARG A 19 18.95 16.31 20.60
N ALA A 20 19.55 16.34 19.41
CA ALA A 20 19.97 17.59 18.76
C ALA A 20 18.77 18.50 18.46
N ALA A 21 17.66 17.95 17.97
CA ALA A 21 16.43 18.71 17.74
C ALA A 21 15.90 19.33 19.04
N VAL A 22 15.83 18.54 20.11
CA VAL A 22 15.32 19.00 21.43
C VAL A 22 16.22 20.09 22.00
N SER A 23 17.54 19.92 21.96
CA SER A 23 18.48 20.93 22.47
C SER A 23 18.40 22.24 21.67
N ALA A 24 18.26 22.16 20.34
CA ALA A 24 18.03 23.35 19.51
C ALA A 24 16.70 24.07 19.81
N MET A 25 15.69 23.37 20.35
CA MET A 25 14.43 23.98 20.77
C MET A 25 14.46 24.53 22.20
N ALA A 26 15.17 23.85 23.12
CA ALA A 26 15.15 24.17 24.54
C ALA A 26 16.32 25.10 24.95
N ASP A 27 17.52 24.81 24.49
CA ASP A 27 18.77 25.41 24.97
C ASP A 27 19.36 26.43 23.98
N ASP A 28 19.29 26.12 22.67
CA ASP A 28 19.86 26.92 21.58
C ASP A 28 18.78 27.50 20.64
N PHE A 29 17.64 27.92 21.21
CA PHE A 29 16.46 28.41 20.50
C PHE A 29 16.62 29.74 19.75
N ALA A 30 17.76 30.41 19.92
CA ALA A 30 17.98 31.75 19.39
C ALA A 30 18.04 31.79 17.86
N ASN A 31 17.60 32.91 17.28
CA ASN A 31 17.64 33.14 15.85
C ASN A 31 19.10 33.29 15.36
N PRO A 32 19.57 32.52 14.35
CA PRO A 32 20.93 32.62 13.84
C PRO A 32 21.23 33.94 13.12
N SER A 33 20.22 34.76 12.84
CA SER A 33 20.38 36.13 12.31
C SER A 33 20.68 37.18 13.39
N SER A 34 20.58 36.82 14.68
CA SER A 34 20.88 37.74 15.78
C SER A 34 22.38 37.88 16.02
N THR A 35 22.83 39.10 16.33
CA THR A 35 24.25 39.42 16.58
C THR A 35 24.72 39.12 18.01
N HIS A 36 23.81 38.82 18.94
CA HIS A 36 24.15 38.46 20.31
C HIS A 36 24.67 37.02 20.40
N SER A 37 25.38 36.69 21.49
CA SER A 37 26.07 35.39 21.66
C SER A 37 25.18 34.18 21.39
N ALA A 38 23.92 34.19 21.83
CA ALA A 38 22.99 33.08 21.56
C ALA A 38 22.71 32.87 20.07
N GLY A 39 22.56 33.95 19.28
CA GLY A 39 22.35 33.85 17.82
C GLY A 39 23.62 33.43 17.09
N LEU A 40 24.79 33.90 17.55
CA LEU A 40 26.08 33.45 17.03
C LEU A 40 26.31 31.96 17.25
N ARG A 41 25.87 31.39 18.39
CA ARG A 41 25.90 29.93 18.61
C ARG A 41 25.01 29.18 17.63
N SER A 42 23.77 29.63 17.41
CA SER A 42 22.87 29.02 16.43
C SER A 42 23.44 29.10 15.00
N ARG A 43 24.07 30.23 14.64
CA ARG A 43 24.77 30.39 13.36
C ARG A 43 25.94 29.41 13.23
N ALA A 44 26.75 29.25 14.27
CA ALA A 44 27.84 28.27 14.28
C ALA A 44 27.33 26.83 14.07
N VAL A 45 26.19 26.46 14.67
CA VAL A 45 25.53 25.16 14.41
C VAL A 45 25.15 25.06 12.93
N LEU A 46 24.41 26.03 12.39
CA LEU A 46 24.00 26.04 10.98
C LEU A 46 25.20 25.84 10.03
N ASP A 47 26.28 26.60 10.24
CA ASP A 47 27.47 26.56 9.40
C ASP A 47 28.21 25.22 9.54
N SER A 48 28.26 24.65 10.75
CA SER A 48 28.85 23.32 10.97
C SER A 48 28.09 22.21 10.24
N VAL A 49 26.74 22.27 10.25
CA VAL A 49 25.90 21.30 9.53
C VAL A 49 26.09 21.45 8.03
N ARG A 50 26.14 22.69 7.52
CA ARG A 50 26.40 22.97 6.10
C ARG A 50 27.76 22.41 5.67
N ALA A 51 28.79 22.57 6.51
CA ALA A 51 30.12 22.03 6.25
C ALA A 51 30.15 20.49 6.23
N ALA A 52 29.43 19.84 7.16
CA ALA A 52 29.29 18.38 7.16
C ALA A 52 28.53 17.89 5.91
N ALA A 53 27.45 18.56 5.53
CA ALA A 53 26.71 18.24 4.31
C ALA A 53 27.60 18.30 3.06
N ARG A 54 28.44 19.34 2.93
CA ARG A 54 29.39 19.46 1.81
C ARG A 54 30.33 18.26 1.73
N ARG A 55 30.87 17.79 2.85
CA ARG A 55 31.80 16.65 2.88
C ARG A 55 31.08 15.34 2.57
N VAL A 56 29.94 15.09 3.21
CA VAL A 56 29.14 13.86 2.99
C VAL A 56 28.60 13.75 1.56
N MET A 57 28.21 14.87 0.95
CA MET A 57 27.68 14.91 -0.42
C MET A 57 28.77 15.05 -1.50
N GLY A 58 30.04 15.19 -1.11
CA GLY A 58 31.14 15.42 -2.06
C GLY A 58 30.97 16.71 -2.88
N ALA A 59 30.53 17.80 -2.24
CA ALA A 59 30.21 19.08 -2.86
C ALA A 59 31.04 20.24 -2.26
N PRO A 60 32.35 20.32 -2.55
CA PRO A 60 33.24 21.35 -1.99
C PRO A 60 32.91 22.77 -2.49
N GLN A 61 32.39 22.89 -3.71
CA GLN A 61 32.04 24.16 -4.36
C GLN A 61 30.52 24.30 -4.55
N GLY A 62 30.06 25.38 -5.19
CA GLY A 62 28.65 25.64 -5.41
C GLY A 62 27.89 26.08 -4.15
N ARG A 63 26.59 26.32 -4.30
CA ARG A 63 25.69 26.70 -3.20
C ARG A 63 25.08 25.44 -2.60
N LEU A 64 24.99 25.41 -1.28
CA LEU A 64 24.33 24.33 -0.54
C LEU A 64 23.52 24.99 0.55
N PHE A 65 22.20 24.85 0.52
CA PHE A 65 21.31 25.52 1.46
C PHE A 65 20.13 24.66 1.89
N PHE A 66 19.57 24.97 3.06
CA PHE A 66 18.50 24.18 3.66
C PHE A 66 17.13 24.53 3.08
N THR A 67 16.33 23.49 2.89
CA THR A 67 14.95 23.56 2.40
C THR A 67 14.03 22.82 3.38
N SER A 68 12.71 22.90 3.20
CA SER A 68 11.75 22.07 3.97
C SER A 68 11.74 20.59 3.56
N GLY A 69 12.45 20.23 2.48
CA GLY A 69 12.51 18.88 1.96
C GLY A 69 12.83 18.85 0.47
N ALA A 70 12.94 17.65 -0.11
CA ALA A 70 13.33 17.52 -1.50
C ALA A 70 12.32 18.08 -2.50
N THR A 71 11.02 18.02 -2.21
CA THR A 71 10.00 18.66 -3.07
C THR A 71 10.26 20.17 -3.22
N GLU A 72 10.57 20.88 -2.14
CA GLU A 72 10.97 22.30 -2.22
C GLU A 72 12.24 22.48 -3.06
N GLY A 73 13.23 21.61 -2.88
CA GLY A 73 14.46 21.61 -3.67
C GLY A 73 14.22 21.40 -5.17
N ILE A 74 13.41 20.40 -5.54
CA ILE A 74 13.03 20.11 -6.93
C ILE A 74 12.35 21.32 -7.56
N HIS A 75 11.35 21.90 -6.89
CA HIS A 75 10.65 23.08 -7.41
C HIS A 75 11.58 24.29 -7.56
N THR A 76 12.51 24.50 -6.62
CA THR A 76 13.47 25.61 -6.68
C THR A 76 14.46 25.44 -7.83
N ALA A 77 14.94 24.21 -8.06
CA ALA A 77 15.85 23.91 -9.16
C ALA A 77 15.17 24.04 -10.53
N VAL A 78 13.96 23.50 -10.69
CA VAL A 78 13.18 23.65 -11.92
C VAL A 78 12.86 25.11 -12.20
N LEU A 79 12.41 25.87 -11.19
CA LEU A 79 12.19 27.31 -11.33
C LEU A 79 13.45 28.03 -11.80
N SER A 80 14.60 27.71 -11.20
CA SER A 80 15.89 28.30 -11.53
C SER A 80 16.29 28.05 -13.00
N ALA A 81 16.17 26.81 -13.46
CA ALA A 81 16.48 26.43 -14.83
C ALA A 81 15.55 27.12 -15.84
N LEU A 82 14.24 27.08 -15.60
CA LEU A 82 13.24 27.63 -16.53
C LEU A 82 13.23 29.16 -16.56
N ALA A 83 13.50 29.83 -15.42
CA ALA A 83 13.70 31.27 -15.40
C ALA A 83 14.89 31.68 -16.27
N ALA A 84 16.00 30.94 -16.22
CA ALA A 84 17.16 31.20 -17.09
C ALA A 84 16.81 31.05 -18.58
N VAL A 85 16.07 30.01 -18.95
CA VAL A 85 15.57 29.83 -20.33
C VAL A 85 14.71 31.01 -20.76
N ARG A 86 13.81 31.49 -19.89
CA ARG A 86 12.94 32.64 -20.17
C ARG A 86 13.72 33.92 -20.49
N HIS A 87 14.84 34.12 -19.80
CA HIS A 87 15.69 35.29 -19.97
C HIS A 87 16.77 35.14 -21.04
N SER A 88 16.88 33.96 -21.67
CA SER A 88 17.88 33.72 -22.71
C SER A 88 17.48 34.39 -24.04
N GLU A 89 18.38 35.19 -24.60
CA GLU A 89 18.27 35.78 -25.94
C GLU A 89 19.27 35.11 -26.87
N GLY A 90 18.83 34.05 -27.56
CA GLY A 90 19.66 33.29 -28.49
C GLY A 90 18.87 32.67 -29.65
N PRO A 91 19.52 32.40 -30.80
CA PRO A 91 18.85 31.95 -32.02
C PRO A 91 18.40 30.48 -32.00
N ALA A 92 18.98 29.65 -31.12
CA ALA A 92 18.57 28.26 -30.91
C ALA A 92 17.98 28.11 -29.51
N ARG A 93 16.65 28.26 -29.39
CA ARG A 93 15.95 28.07 -28.12
C ARG A 93 15.67 26.59 -27.89
N PRO A 94 15.85 26.06 -26.67
CA PRO A 94 15.44 24.71 -26.35
C PRO A 94 13.92 24.55 -26.57
N THR A 95 13.50 23.34 -26.91
CA THR A 95 12.09 22.99 -27.15
C THR A 95 11.60 21.90 -26.20
N LEU A 96 12.51 21.20 -25.52
CA LEU A 96 12.20 20.04 -24.68
C LEU A 96 12.53 20.25 -23.20
N LEU A 97 11.74 19.59 -22.35
CA LEU A 97 12.06 19.29 -20.96
C LEU A 97 12.04 17.77 -20.80
N LEU A 98 13.17 17.20 -20.40
CA LEU A 98 13.34 15.75 -20.30
C LEU A 98 13.35 15.34 -18.83
N TYR A 99 12.65 14.25 -18.50
CA TYR A 99 12.67 13.66 -17.16
C TYR A 99 12.66 12.15 -17.23
N GLY A 100 13.29 11.43 -16.30
CA GLY A 100 13.23 9.96 -16.24
C GLY A 100 11.80 9.42 -16.21
N GLY A 101 11.49 8.41 -17.01
CA GLY A 101 10.13 7.81 -17.04
C GLY A 101 9.67 7.24 -15.69
N THR A 102 10.62 6.99 -14.78
CA THR A 102 10.36 6.48 -13.44
C THR A 102 10.45 7.53 -12.33
N GLU A 103 10.55 8.83 -12.67
CA GLU A 103 10.68 9.95 -11.71
C GLU A 103 9.63 9.93 -10.58
N HIS A 104 10.04 10.47 -9.43
CA HIS A 104 9.08 10.82 -8.40
C HIS A 104 8.16 11.92 -8.94
N LYS A 105 6.85 11.84 -8.67
CA LYS A 105 5.84 12.76 -9.23
C LYS A 105 6.17 14.24 -9.04
N ALA A 106 6.89 14.60 -7.98
CA ALA A 106 7.35 15.97 -7.75
C ALA A 106 8.14 16.56 -8.93
N VAL A 107 8.89 15.76 -9.69
CA VAL A 107 9.70 16.24 -10.83
C VAL A 107 8.84 16.62 -12.04
N PRO A 108 8.05 15.72 -12.66
CA PRO A 108 7.23 16.08 -13.81
C PRO A 108 6.16 17.12 -13.45
N GLU A 109 5.61 17.10 -12.23
CA GLU A 109 4.67 18.13 -11.78
C GLU A 109 5.35 19.51 -11.63
N ALA A 110 6.57 19.58 -11.09
CA ALA A 110 7.31 20.84 -11.03
C ALA A 110 7.65 21.37 -12.43
N LEU A 111 8.09 20.50 -13.35
CA LEU A 111 8.35 20.85 -14.75
C LEU A 111 7.09 21.40 -15.41
N ALA A 112 5.97 20.69 -15.32
CA ALA A 112 4.71 21.09 -15.93
C ALA A 112 4.20 22.42 -15.35
N HIS A 113 4.22 22.55 -14.02
CA HIS A 113 3.77 23.75 -13.33
C HIS A 113 4.56 25.00 -13.74
N TRP A 114 5.89 24.96 -13.63
CA TRP A 114 6.71 26.13 -13.92
C TRP A 114 6.82 26.46 -15.40
N ASN A 115 6.80 25.44 -16.28
CA ASN A 115 6.71 25.63 -17.72
C ASN A 115 5.45 26.41 -18.12
N ALA A 116 4.30 26.09 -17.48
CA ALA A 116 3.05 26.81 -17.67
C ALA A 116 3.08 28.23 -17.07
N VAL A 117 3.51 28.38 -15.81
CA VAL A 117 3.54 29.69 -15.11
C VAL A 117 4.45 30.69 -15.80
N LEU A 118 5.59 30.24 -16.34
CA LEU A 118 6.55 31.09 -17.05
C LEU A 118 6.20 31.31 -18.53
N GLY A 119 5.19 30.61 -19.06
CA GLY A 119 4.73 30.75 -20.44
C GLY A 119 5.75 30.28 -21.48
N LEU A 120 6.52 29.25 -21.19
CA LEU A 120 7.62 28.80 -22.05
C LEU A 120 7.18 27.87 -23.18
N GLY A 121 6.10 27.11 -22.97
CA GLY A 121 5.55 26.21 -23.99
C GLY A 121 6.48 25.07 -24.41
N LEU A 122 7.43 24.67 -23.56
CA LEU A 122 8.35 23.57 -23.84
C LEU A 122 7.61 22.23 -23.75
N GLN A 123 7.98 21.27 -24.59
CA GLN A 123 7.38 19.94 -24.56
C GLN A 123 8.04 19.09 -23.48
N LEU A 124 7.25 18.59 -22.53
CA LEU A 124 7.69 17.59 -21.57
C LEU A 124 7.77 16.21 -22.24
N ARG A 125 8.89 15.52 -22.10
CA ARG A 125 9.05 14.13 -22.53
C ARG A 125 9.71 13.28 -21.46
N ALA A 126 9.12 12.13 -21.18
CA ALA A 126 9.74 11.11 -20.35
C ALA A 126 10.86 10.41 -21.14
N ILE A 127 12.04 10.31 -20.55
CA ILE A 127 13.14 9.46 -21.00
C ILE A 127 12.68 8.02 -20.77
N PRO A 128 12.54 7.19 -21.82
CA PRO A 128 12.15 5.81 -21.67
C PRO A 128 13.12 5.04 -20.78
N VAL A 129 12.62 4.01 -20.12
CA VAL A 129 13.44 3.06 -19.37
C VAL A 129 13.27 1.65 -19.92
N GLY A 130 14.31 0.83 -19.77
CA GLY A 130 14.25 -0.59 -20.06
C GLY A 130 13.43 -1.36 -19.01
N ARG A 131 13.24 -2.66 -19.27
CA ARG A 131 12.67 -3.60 -18.29
C ARG A 131 13.56 -3.77 -17.06
N ASP A 132 14.84 -3.39 -17.15
CA ASP A 132 15.79 -3.34 -16.04
C ASP A 132 15.67 -2.04 -15.22
N GLY A 133 14.83 -1.10 -15.65
CA GLY A 133 14.62 0.20 -15.02
C GLY A 133 15.69 1.24 -15.33
N ARG A 134 16.68 0.95 -16.19
CA ARG A 134 17.70 1.92 -16.59
C ARG A 134 17.20 2.82 -17.72
N HIS A 135 17.65 4.06 -17.73
CA HIS A 135 17.34 5.04 -18.78
C HIS A 135 17.89 4.61 -20.13
N ASP A 136 17.12 4.82 -21.20
CA ASP A 136 17.60 4.67 -22.57
C ASP A 136 18.52 5.84 -22.94
N LEU A 137 19.84 5.60 -22.85
CA LEU A 137 20.85 6.60 -23.15
C LEU A 137 20.94 6.95 -24.65
N GLY A 138 20.58 6.01 -25.53
CA GLY A 138 20.51 6.29 -26.97
C GLY A 138 19.39 7.25 -27.29
N TRP A 139 18.20 7.00 -26.73
CA TRP A 139 17.08 7.93 -26.83
C TRP A 139 17.43 9.29 -26.23
N LEU A 140 18.11 9.34 -25.07
CA LEU A 140 18.54 10.61 -24.48
C LEU A 140 19.48 11.38 -25.42
N ALA A 141 20.46 10.71 -26.03
CA ALA A 141 21.41 11.32 -26.95
C ALA A 141 20.73 11.96 -28.17
N ASP A 142 19.69 11.32 -28.71
CA ASP A 142 18.93 11.83 -29.85
C ASP A 142 18.12 13.11 -29.53
N HIS A 143 17.83 13.37 -28.24
CA HIS A 143 16.91 14.43 -27.81
C HIS A 143 17.57 15.54 -27.00
N VAL A 144 18.70 15.27 -26.34
CA VAL A 144 19.33 16.20 -25.38
C VAL A 144 19.72 17.54 -25.99
N ALA A 145 20.10 17.57 -27.28
CA ALA A 145 20.46 18.81 -27.98
C ALA A 145 19.31 19.85 -28.03
N GLN A 146 18.06 19.41 -27.85
CA GLN A 146 16.87 20.27 -27.82
C GLN A 146 16.40 20.57 -26.40
N ALA A 147 17.02 19.97 -25.38
CA ALA A 147 16.57 20.03 -24.00
C ALA A 147 17.09 21.28 -23.29
N ALA A 148 16.19 21.97 -22.59
CA ALA A 148 16.57 22.99 -21.62
C ALA A 148 17.09 22.37 -20.33
N MET A 149 16.47 21.26 -19.93
CA MET A 149 16.72 20.60 -18.67
C MET A 149 16.49 19.09 -18.81
N VAL A 150 17.35 18.33 -18.14
CA VAL A 150 17.24 16.89 -17.94
C VAL A 150 17.08 16.65 -16.43
N CYS A 151 16.08 15.88 -16.04
CA CYS A 151 15.86 15.49 -14.65
C CYS A 151 15.93 13.97 -14.53
N THR A 152 16.83 13.46 -13.70
CA THR A 152 16.94 12.03 -13.41
C THR A 152 17.09 11.83 -11.91
N MET A 153 16.63 10.73 -11.36
CA MET A 153 16.96 10.33 -10.00
C MET A 153 18.27 9.57 -9.95
N ALA A 154 18.98 9.65 -8.83
CA ALA A 154 20.16 8.83 -8.59
C ALA A 154 19.79 7.35 -8.34
N ALA A 155 18.68 7.11 -7.64
CA ALA A 155 18.15 5.77 -7.43
C ALA A 155 16.62 5.79 -7.24
N ASN A 156 15.95 4.76 -7.74
CA ASN A 156 14.51 4.68 -7.69
C ASN A 156 13.98 4.31 -6.32
N ASN A 157 13.04 5.12 -5.82
CA ASN A 157 12.43 4.91 -4.52
C ASN A 157 11.53 3.67 -4.45
N GLU A 158 11.11 3.13 -5.58
CA GLU A 158 10.19 2.00 -5.68
C GLU A 158 10.91 0.68 -5.98
N THR A 159 11.72 0.64 -7.04
CA THR A 159 12.44 -0.55 -7.49
C THR A 159 13.85 -0.66 -6.92
N GLY A 160 14.38 0.45 -6.40
CA GLY A 160 15.77 0.55 -5.99
C GLY A 160 16.75 0.74 -7.14
N VAL A 161 16.32 0.68 -8.41
CA VAL A 161 17.25 0.74 -9.55
C VAL A 161 18.12 2.00 -9.48
N ILE A 162 19.43 1.81 -9.59
CA ILE A 162 20.44 2.85 -9.57
C ILE A 162 20.63 3.35 -11.00
N SER A 163 20.56 4.66 -11.19
CA SER A 163 20.77 5.28 -12.50
C SER A 163 22.24 5.25 -12.89
N ASP A 164 22.50 5.11 -14.19
CA ASP A 164 23.83 5.26 -14.78
C ASP A 164 24.17 6.75 -14.91
N LEU A 165 24.56 7.38 -13.80
CA LEU A 165 24.83 8.81 -13.76
C LEU A 165 26.04 9.18 -14.62
N GLU A 166 27.05 8.32 -14.69
CA GLU A 166 28.23 8.48 -15.54
C GLU A 166 27.84 8.42 -17.02
N GLY A 167 27.03 7.43 -17.42
CA GLY A 167 26.51 7.31 -18.78
C GLY A 167 25.63 8.49 -19.18
N ILE A 168 24.77 8.96 -18.27
CA ILE A 168 23.97 10.18 -18.48
C ILE A 168 24.90 11.39 -18.66
N ALA A 169 25.87 11.59 -17.76
CA ALA A 169 26.81 12.69 -17.85
C ALA A 169 27.57 12.72 -19.18
N ALA A 170 28.00 11.55 -19.68
CA ALA A 170 28.66 11.42 -20.98
C ALA A 170 27.75 11.85 -22.15
N VAL A 171 26.45 11.54 -22.08
CA VAL A 171 25.47 11.98 -23.08
C VAL A 171 25.20 13.50 -23.00
N LEU A 172 25.29 14.08 -21.80
CA LEU A 172 25.11 15.53 -21.60
C LEU A 172 26.35 16.36 -21.97
N GLU A 173 27.50 15.73 -22.20
CA GLU A 173 28.76 16.42 -22.49
C GLU A 173 28.63 17.33 -23.72
N GLY A 174 29.08 18.59 -23.59
CA GLY A 174 29.01 19.59 -24.66
C GLY A 174 27.60 20.15 -24.93
N THR A 175 26.58 19.72 -24.21
CA THR A 175 25.22 20.25 -24.32
C THR A 175 25.02 21.48 -23.43
N GLN A 176 23.95 22.24 -23.69
CA GLN A 176 23.52 23.37 -22.84
C GLN A 176 22.43 22.96 -21.83
N ALA A 177 22.02 21.69 -21.83
CA ALA A 177 20.96 21.21 -20.97
C ALA A 177 21.41 21.20 -19.50
N LEU A 178 20.62 21.82 -18.63
CA LEU A 178 20.87 21.77 -17.20
C LEU A 178 20.46 20.41 -16.63
N TRP A 179 21.19 19.89 -15.64
CA TRP A 179 20.94 18.58 -15.09
C TRP A 179 20.54 18.61 -13.61
N LEU A 180 19.32 18.16 -13.33
CA LEU A 180 18.87 17.85 -11.97
C LEU A 180 19.00 16.36 -11.69
N VAL A 181 19.67 16.04 -10.58
CA VAL A 181 19.72 14.69 -10.03
C VAL A 181 18.96 14.60 -8.71
N ASP A 182 17.76 13.99 -8.72
CA ASP A 182 17.04 13.69 -7.47
C ASP A 182 17.85 12.67 -6.65
N SER A 183 18.49 13.17 -5.60
CA SER A 183 19.46 12.42 -4.79
C SER A 183 18.84 11.89 -3.48
N VAL A 184 17.50 11.92 -3.38
CA VAL A 184 16.75 11.59 -2.16
C VAL A 184 16.98 10.16 -1.69
N GLN A 185 17.12 9.21 -2.61
CA GLN A 185 17.40 7.81 -2.29
C GLN A 185 18.88 7.45 -2.35
N ALA A 186 19.76 8.39 -2.70
CA ALA A 186 21.19 8.12 -2.78
C ALA A 186 21.91 8.44 -1.46
N LEU A 187 21.55 9.54 -0.78
CA LEU A 187 22.23 9.95 0.46
C LEU A 187 22.19 8.84 1.51
N GLY A 188 23.38 8.38 1.93
CA GLY A 188 23.56 7.30 2.91
C GLY A 188 23.27 5.88 2.40
N LYS A 189 22.95 5.71 1.12
CA LYS A 189 22.76 4.40 0.47
C LYS A 189 23.76 4.16 -0.67
N LEU A 190 24.23 5.24 -1.28
CA LEU A 190 25.26 5.28 -2.31
C LEU A 190 26.28 6.37 -1.95
N PRO A 191 27.56 6.20 -2.35
CA PRO A 191 28.50 7.31 -2.35
C PRO A 191 27.97 8.45 -3.24
N LEU A 192 27.92 9.65 -2.68
CA LEU A 192 27.57 10.86 -3.42
C LEU A 192 28.84 11.68 -3.61
N HIS A 193 29.27 11.82 -4.86
CA HIS A 193 30.37 12.69 -5.25
C HIS A 193 29.86 13.70 -6.27
N LEU A 194 29.02 14.64 -5.80
CA LEU A 194 28.29 15.55 -6.68
C LEU A 194 29.20 16.43 -7.55
N ALA A 195 30.43 16.68 -7.11
CA ALA A 195 31.41 17.45 -7.89
C ALA A 195 32.10 16.65 -9.01
N ASP A 196 32.00 15.33 -9.03
CA ASP A 196 32.66 14.48 -10.03
C ASP A 196 31.90 14.47 -11.36
N LEU A 197 30.62 14.86 -11.33
CA LEU A 197 29.72 14.86 -12.48
C LEU A 197 29.17 16.29 -12.72
N PRO A 198 28.76 16.63 -13.95
CA PRO A 198 28.21 17.94 -14.28
C PRO A 198 26.76 18.12 -13.79
N ILE A 199 26.46 17.74 -12.55
CA ILE A 199 25.14 17.85 -11.92
C ILE A 199 24.93 19.31 -11.52
N ASP A 200 23.92 19.98 -12.07
CA ASP A 200 23.60 21.37 -11.73
C ASP A 200 22.81 21.50 -10.43
N TYR A 201 21.90 20.56 -10.17
CA TYR A 201 21.01 20.59 -9.02
C TYR A 201 20.88 19.21 -8.39
N ALA A 202 21.03 19.12 -7.07
CA ALA A 202 20.83 17.86 -6.35
C ALA A 202 20.05 18.08 -5.03
N PRO A 203 18.73 17.88 -5.02
CA PRO A 203 17.94 17.89 -3.80
C PRO A 203 18.13 16.60 -3.00
N VAL A 204 18.17 16.74 -1.67
CA VAL A 204 18.13 15.63 -0.70
C VAL A 204 17.11 15.91 0.40
N SER A 205 16.67 14.86 1.09
CA SER A 205 15.69 14.97 2.17
C SER A 205 16.11 14.23 3.43
N GLY A 206 16.03 14.89 4.58
CA GLY A 206 16.50 14.32 5.84
C GLY A 206 15.70 13.10 6.32
N HIS A 207 14.39 13.06 6.08
CA HIS A 207 13.53 11.97 6.59
C HIS A 207 13.68 10.63 5.86
N LYS A 208 14.49 10.59 4.79
CA LYS A 208 14.93 9.37 4.12
C LYS A 208 16.20 8.79 4.72
N LEU A 209 16.84 9.56 5.60
CA LEU A 209 18.07 9.20 6.30
C LEU A 209 18.04 9.74 7.73
N PHE A 210 17.13 9.18 8.51
CA PHE A 210 16.99 9.29 9.95
C PHE A 210 16.91 10.69 10.59
N ALA A 211 16.75 11.75 9.80
CA ALA A 211 16.42 13.07 10.29
C ALA A 211 14.88 13.24 10.35
N PRO A 212 14.35 14.25 11.06
CA PRO A 212 12.92 14.52 11.07
C PRO A 212 12.41 14.93 9.68
N LYS A 213 11.10 14.81 9.48
CA LYS A 213 10.39 15.40 8.33
C LYS A 213 10.47 16.93 8.41
N GLY A 214 10.38 17.60 7.26
CA GLY A 214 10.40 19.07 7.20
C GLY A 214 11.79 19.70 7.15
N VAL A 215 12.82 18.93 6.77
CA VAL A 215 14.16 19.43 6.47
C VAL A 215 14.77 18.70 5.26
N GLY A 216 15.43 19.46 4.40
CA GLY A 216 16.18 18.99 3.24
C GLY A 216 17.32 19.94 2.91
N ILE A 217 18.06 19.60 1.86
CA ILE A 217 19.15 20.43 1.32
C ILE A 217 19.00 20.46 -0.19
N LEU A 218 19.27 21.61 -0.80
CA LEU A 218 19.49 21.72 -2.24
C LEU A 218 20.95 22.10 -2.49
N TYR A 219 21.65 21.27 -3.25
CA TYR A 219 22.90 21.64 -3.90
C TYR A 219 22.63 22.32 -5.23
N VAL A 220 23.36 23.40 -5.52
CA VAL A 220 23.38 24.10 -6.80
C VAL A 220 24.83 24.28 -7.22
N ARG A 221 25.20 23.75 -8.39
CA ARG A 221 26.56 23.84 -8.93
C ARG A 221 26.99 25.29 -9.09
N GLU A 222 28.29 25.54 -8.91
CA GLU A 222 28.85 26.85 -9.20
C GLU A 222 28.65 27.21 -10.67
N GLY A 223 28.18 28.42 -10.94
CA GLY A 223 27.84 28.88 -12.30
C GLY A 223 26.47 28.44 -12.82
N ALA A 224 25.80 27.47 -12.18
CA ALA A 224 24.43 27.11 -12.56
C ALA A 224 23.46 28.28 -12.25
N PRO A 225 22.45 28.52 -13.09
CA PRO A 225 21.49 29.58 -12.84
C PRO A 225 20.67 29.30 -11.59
N PHE A 226 20.23 30.37 -10.93
CA PHE A 226 19.52 30.26 -9.67
C PHE A 226 18.46 31.36 -9.51
N THR A 227 17.25 30.96 -9.11
CA THR A 227 16.14 31.86 -8.80
C THR A 227 15.53 31.45 -7.46
N PRO A 228 15.55 32.31 -6.43
CA PRO A 228 14.92 32.01 -5.14
C PRO A 228 13.42 31.80 -5.29
N MET A 229 12.91 30.66 -4.80
CA MET A 229 11.45 30.42 -4.72
C MET A 229 10.80 31.23 -3.58
N PHE A 230 11.55 31.43 -2.49
CA PHE A 230 11.14 32.25 -1.34
C PHE A 230 12.06 33.46 -1.19
N THR A 231 11.53 34.64 -1.45
CA THR A 231 12.21 35.94 -1.29
C THR A 231 11.75 36.65 -0.01
N GLY A 232 12.62 37.44 0.62
CA GLY A 232 12.33 38.07 1.90
C GLY A 232 13.58 38.48 2.68
N GLY A 233 13.64 38.08 3.96
CA GLY A 233 14.59 38.59 4.96
C GLY A 233 16.06 38.17 4.81
N GLY A 234 16.49 37.61 3.68
CA GLY A 234 17.90 37.34 3.40
C GLY A 234 18.50 36.11 4.08
N GLN A 235 17.70 35.23 4.70
CA GLN A 235 18.18 33.95 5.24
C GLN A 235 18.77 33.07 4.14
N GLU A 236 19.64 32.12 4.52
CA GLU A 236 20.40 31.28 3.59
C GLU A 236 21.10 32.13 2.50
N GLU A 237 21.75 33.23 2.90
CA GLU A 237 22.44 34.17 1.99
C GLU A 237 21.52 34.79 0.91
N GLY A 238 20.22 34.89 1.21
CA GLY A 238 19.20 35.37 0.29
C GLY A 238 18.71 34.32 -0.71
N TRP A 239 19.22 33.09 -0.63
CA TRP A 239 18.82 32.01 -1.54
C TRP A 239 17.48 31.38 -1.19
N ARG A 240 17.14 31.37 0.11
CA ARG A 240 15.89 30.79 0.63
C ARG A 240 15.49 31.53 1.91
N SER A 241 14.57 32.49 1.76
CA SER A 241 14.11 33.30 2.90
C SER A 241 13.20 32.55 3.88
N GLY A 242 13.10 33.10 5.09
CA GLY A 242 12.35 32.53 6.22
C GLY A 242 13.30 32.02 7.30
N THR A 243 13.00 32.34 8.56
CA THR A 243 13.81 31.94 9.72
C THR A 243 14.16 30.45 9.67
N GLU A 244 15.44 30.14 9.84
CA GLU A 244 15.99 28.81 9.67
C GLU A 244 15.36 27.81 10.66
N ASN A 245 14.97 26.62 10.16
CA ASN A 245 14.44 25.52 11.00
C ASN A 245 15.59 24.87 11.80
N MET A 246 16.07 25.54 12.84
CA MET A 246 17.26 25.12 13.58
C MET A 246 17.11 23.74 14.24
N SER A 247 15.91 23.33 14.65
CA SER A 247 15.69 21.98 15.19
C SER A 247 15.82 20.90 14.13
N GLY A 248 15.27 21.11 12.94
CA GLY A 248 15.46 20.21 11.80
C GLY A 248 16.92 20.17 11.32
N ILE A 249 17.57 21.33 11.25
CA ILE A 249 18.96 21.47 10.80
C ILE A 249 19.92 20.80 11.77
N ALA A 250 19.79 21.05 13.08
CA ALA A 250 20.62 20.40 14.10
C ALA A 250 20.43 18.88 14.09
N ALA A 251 19.19 18.41 13.94
CA ALA A 251 18.89 16.98 13.84
C ALA A 251 19.55 16.34 12.61
N PHE A 252 19.46 16.99 11.45
CA PHE A 252 20.10 16.50 10.23
C PHE A 252 21.64 16.53 10.37
N GLY A 253 22.19 17.55 11.02
CA GLY A 253 23.61 17.63 11.36
C GLY A 253 24.12 16.48 12.21
N ALA A 254 23.33 16.02 13.18
CA ALA A 254 23.68 14.85 13.97
C ALA A 254 23.77 13.58 13.11
N VAL A 255 22.85 13.39 12.15
CA VAL A 255 22.93 12.28 11.18
C VAL A 255 24.19 12.39 10.32
N LEU A 256 24.44 13.55 9.73
CA LEU A 256 25.59 13.78 8.85
C LEU A 256 26.90 13.54 9.61
N SER A 257 27.01 13.99 10.85
CA SER A 257 28.17 13.74 11.72
C SER A 257 28.39 12.24 11.97
N GLU A 258 27.35 11.46 12.27
CA GLU A 258 27.49 10.00 12.47
C GLU A 258 27.92 9.27 11.19
N MET A 259 27.51 9.76 10.02
CA MET A 259 27.97 9.25 8.73
C MET A 259 29.45 9.54 8.48
N GLU A 260 29.93 10.76 8.76
CA GLU A 260 31.33 11.14 8.58
C GLU A 260 32.28 10.28 9.42
N HIS A 261 31.84 9.89 10.62
CA HIS A 261 32.60 9.01 11.50
C HIS A 261 32.49 7.52 11.15
N GLY A 262 31.74 7.15 10.09
CA GLY A 262 31.59 5.78 9.62
C GLY A 262 30.83 4.84 10.56
N LYS A 263 30.03 5.39 11.48
CA LYS A 263 29.36 4.61 12.55
C LYS A 263 27.91 4.26 12.24
N LEU A 264 27.27 5.01 11.34
CA LEU A 264 25.84 4.90 11.12
C LEU A 264 25.45 3.79 10.13
N LEU A 265 26.24 3.58 9.09
CA LEU A 265 25.82 2.79 7.93
C LEU A 265 26.56 1.45 7.89
N GLN A 266 25.82 0.37 7.63
CA GLN A 266 26.43 -0.91 7.33
C GLN A 266 27.19 -0.83 5.99
N PRO A 267 28.27 -1.61 5.81
CA PRO A 267 28.94 -1.73 4.52
C PRO A 267 27.98 -2.22 3.42
N SER A 268 28.15 -1.72 2.20
CA SER A 268 27.30 -2.09 1.04
C SER A 268 27.21 -3.61 0.83
N ALA A 269 28.33 -4.33 0.97
CA ALA A 269 28.36 -5.80 0.88
C ALA A 269 27.50 -6.48 1.96
N THR A 270 27.48 -5.94 3.18
CA THR A 270 26.63 -6.45 4.27
C THR A 270 25.15 -6.21 3.97
N LEU A 271 24.80 -5.01 3.49
CA LEU A 271 23.42 -4.69 3.09
C LEU A 271 22.95 -5.59 1.94
N ALA A 272 23.81 -5.84 0.94
CA ALA A 272 23.52 -6.76 -0.15
C ALA A 272 23.27 -8.20 0.36
N ALA A 273 24.10 -8.69 1.28
CA ALA A 273 23.90 -10.00 1.90
C ALA A 273 22.59 -10.08 2.72
N TYR A 274 22.19 -9.01 3.40
CA TYR A 274 20.88 -8.95 4.08
C TYR A 274 19.72 -8.98 3.09
N ARG A 275 19.84 -8.29 1.96
CA ARG A 275 18.86 -8.34 0.88
C ARG A 275 18.74 -9.73 0.29
N GLU A 276 19.85 -10.42 0.06
CA GLU A 276 19.87 -11.80 -0.43
C GLU A 276 19.14 -12.76 0.51
N GLN A 277 19.31 -12.58 1.84
CA GLN A 277 18.56 -13.36 2.82
C GLN A 277 17.04 -13.14 2.72
N LEU A 278 16.60 -11.88 2.58
CA LEU A 278 15.19 -11.54 2.39
C LEU A 278 14.65 -12.11 1.06
N VAL A 279 15.43 -12.01 -0.02
CA VAL A 279 15.11 -12.57 -1.34
C VAL A 279 14.97 -14.09 -1.28
N ALA A 280 15.87 -14.79 -0.58
CA ALA A 280 15.79 -16.23 -0.38
C ALA A 280 14.55 -16.61 0.45
N ALA A 281 14.26 -15.86 1.52
CA ALA A 281 13.06 -16.07 2.33
C ALA A 281 11.78 -15.86 1.51
N LEU A 282 11.71 -14.80 0.69
CA LEU A 282 10.58 -14.52 -0.20
C LEU A 282 10.40 -15.65 -1.23
N SER A 283 11.49 -16.09 -1.85
CA SER A 283 11.48 -17.17 -2.84
C SER A 283 11.00 -18.49 -2.27
N GLY A 284 11.41 -18.81 -1.02
CA GLY A 284 10.92 -20.00 -0.32
C GLY A 284 9.47 -19.88 0.18
N ALA A 285 9.06 -18.69 0.60
CA ALA A 285 7.71 -18.44 1.09
C ALA A 285 6.67 -18.44 -0.03
N PHE A 286 7.00 -17.85 -1.17
CA PHE A 286 6.10 -17.59 -2.30
C PHE A 286 6.64 -18.20 -3.60
N PRO A 287 6.29 -19.47 -3.91
CA PRO A 287 6.70 -20.11 -5.16
C PRO A 287 6.25 -19.29 -6.38
N GLY A 288 7.19 -19.00 -7.29
CA GLY A 288 6.92 -18.20 -8.49
C GLY A 288 6.94 -16.68 -8.26
N VAL A 289 7.39 -16.20 -7.09
CA VAL A 289 7.66 -14.76 -6.88
C VAL A 289 8.57 -14.23 -7.99
N VAL A 290 8.24 -13.04 -8.49
CA VAL A 290 9.01 -12.33 -9.50
C VAL A 290 9.57 -11.07 -8.87
N PHE A 291 10.87 -10.83 -9.05
CA PHE A 291 11.50 -9.57 -8.68
C PHE A 291 11.40 -8.62 -9.87
N ASN A 292 10.78 -7.46 -9.65
CA ASN A 292 10.37 -6.54 -10.72
C ASN A 292 11.54 -5.70 -11.26
N ALA A 293 12.71 -5.77 -10.63
CA ALA A 293 13.94 -5.13 -11.09
C ALA A 293 15.16 -6.03 -10.79
N PRO A 294 16.23 -5.97 -11.60
CA PRO A 294 17.46 -6.71 -11.35
C PRO A 294 18.12 -6.27 -10.05
N LEU A 295 18.36 -7.21 -9.14
CA LEU A 295 18.93 -6.92 -7.82
C LEU A 295 20.32 -6.29 -7.90
N ASP A 296 21.15 -6.74 -8.84
CA ASP A 296 22.53 -6.24 -9.01
C ASP A 296 22.57 -4.76 -9.44
N ASN A 297 21.49 -4.26 -10.03
CA ASN A 297 21.32 -2.86 -10.43
C ASN A 297 20.53 -2.04 -9.43
N SER A 298 20.09 -2.62 -8.31
CA SER A 298 19.24 -1.95 -7.33
C SER A 298 20.00 -1.67 -6.03
N LEU A 299 19.54 -0.66 -5.28
CA LEU A 299 19.98 -0.35 -3.93
C LEU A 299 20.02 -1.63 -3.08
N PRO A 300 21.09 -1.84 -2.29
CA PRO A 300 21.23 -3.04 -1.47
C PRO A 300 20.19 -3.09 -0.35
N THR A 301 19.44 -2.02 -0.11
CA THR A 301 18.39 -1.96 0.91
C THR A 301 16.98 -2.17 0.38
N THR A 302 16.81 -2.41 -0.93
CA THR A 302 15.48 -2.40 -1.59
C THR A 302 15.21 -3.68 -2.36
N VAL A 303 13.99 -4.21 -2.21
CA VAL A 303 13.45 -5.32 -3.00
C VAL A 303 12.07 -4.90 -3.50
N ASN A 304 11.83 -5.05 -4.80
CA ASN A 304 10.50 -4.88 -5.39
C ASN A 304 10.08 -6.19 -6.06
N PHE A 305 8.94 -6.74 -5.65
CA PHE A 305 8.48 -8.05 -6.11
C PHE A 305 6.98 -8.13 -6.26
N SER A 306 6.54 -9.12 -7.04
CA SER A 306 5.14 -9.48 -7.24
C SER A 306 4.97 -11.00 -7.10
N VAL A 307 3.83 -11.44 -6.56
CA VAL A 307 3.52 -12.86 -6.41
C VAL A 307 2.34 -13.21 -7.32
N PRO A 308 2.53 -14.11 -8.31
CA PRO A 308 1.44 -14.51 -9.20
C PRO A 308 0.20 -14.99 -8.43
N GLY A 309 -0.98 -14.50 -8.84
CA GLY A 309 -2.25 -14.86 -8.23
C GLY A 309 -2.57 -14.18 -6.89
N LEU A 310 -1.66 -13.35 -6.33
CA LEU A 310 -1.91 -12.57 -5.13
C LEU A 310 -1.88 -11.06 -5.43
N GLY A 311 -2.95 -10.36 -5.06
CA GLY A 311 -3.01 -8.89 -5.15
C GLY A 311 -2.16 -8.20 -4.08
N SER A 312 -1.73 -6.97 -4.35
CA SER A 312 -0.90 -6.15 -3.45
C SER A 312 -1.56 -5.94 -2.08
N LYS A 313 -2.87 -5.64 -2.05
CA LYS A 313 -3.64 -5.50 -0.80
C LYS A 313 -3.56 -6.74 0.09
N LEU A 314 -3.69 -7.93 -0.50
CA LEU A 314 -3.63 -9.19 0.23
C LEU A 314 -2.23 -9.45 0.78
N LEU A 315 -1.18 -9.20 -0.01
CA LEU A 315 0.20 -9.30 0.45
C LEU A 315 0.51 -8.31 1.57
N LEU A 316 0.03 -7.06 1.47
CA LEU A 316 0.17 -6.06 2.52
C LEU A 316 -0.48 -6.51 3.83
N ASP A 317 -1.73 -6.99 3.78
CA ASP A 317 -2.43 -7.48 4.97
C ASP A 317 -1.73 -8.72 5.57
N LEU A 318 -1.17 -9.60 4.72
CA LEU A 318 -0.41 -10.78 5.13
C LEU A 318 0.89 -10.39 5.86
N PHE A 319 1.72 -9.54 5.27
CA PHE A 319 2.96 -9.07 5.90
C PHE A 319 2.69 -8.26 7.17
N ASP A 320 1.67 -7.40 7.15
CA ASP A 320 1.29 -6.59 8.30
C ASP A 320 0.87 -7.45 9.49
N SER A 321 0.13 -8.55 9.23
CA SER A 321 -0.26 -9.53 10.24
C SER A 321 0.91 -10.29 10.85
N ALA A 322 2.00 -10.47 10.09
CA ALA A 322 3.27 -10.99 10.60
C ALA A 322 4.11 -9.90 11.30
N GLY A 323 3.60 -8.67 11.43
CA GLY A 323 4.32 -7.54 12.02
C GLY A 323 5.43 -6.99 11.14
N LEU A 324 5.35 -7.18 9.82
CA LEU A 324 6.25 -6.62 8.81
C LEU A 324 5.57 -5.44 8.11
N ARG A 325 6.15 -4.24 8.21
CA ARG A 325 5.61 -3.04 7.55
C ARG A 325 6.28 -2.87 6.20
N VAL A 326 5.54 -3.13 5.11
CA VAL A 326 6.00 -3.00 3.71
C VAL A 326 5.06 -2.06 2.95
N SER A 327 5.35 -1.76 1.68
CA SER A 327 4.54 -0.85 0.86
C SER A 327 4.13 -1.47 -0.48
N GLY A 328 3.02 -1.03 -1.07
CA GLY A 328 2.53 -1.47 -2.39
C GLY A 328 3.08 -0.67 -3.58
N GLY A 329 4.09 0.18 -3.36
CA GLY A 329 4.66 1.09 -4.36
C GLY A 329 5.05 2.43 -3.75
N SER A 330 4.92 3.54 -4.49
CA SER A 330 5.00 4.88 -3.90
C SER A 330 3.91 5.07 -2.83
N ALA A 331 4.24 5.71 -1.69
CA ALA A 331 3.28 5.88 -0.58
C ALA A 331 2.00 6.63 -1.01
N CYS A 332 2.09 7.48 -2.05
CA CYS A 332 0.97 8.21 -2.62
C CYS A 332 0.03 7.37 -3.50
N SER A 333 0.52 6.29 -4.13
CA SER A 333 -0.30 5.34 -4.91
C SER A 333 -0.83 4.18 -4.06
N ALA A 334 -0.13 3.83 -2.97
CA ALA A 334 -0.50 2.74 -2.08
C ALA A 334 -1.86 2.92 -1.38
N SER A 335 -2.30 4.16 -1.14
CA SER A 335 -3.63 4.45 -0.56
C SER A 335 -4.79 4.27 -1.54
N GLN A 336 -4.51 4.26 -2.85
CA GLN A 336 -5.50 4.17 -3.92
C GLN A 336 -5.50 2.81 -4.65
N ALA A 337 -4.58 1.89 -4.29
CA ALA A 337 -4.39 0.61 -4.98
C ALA A 337 -4.22 0.74 -6.52
N ALA A 338 -3.74 1.90 -6.98
CA ALA A 338 -3.51 2.17 -8.39
C ALA A 338 -2.26 1.41 -8.87
N PRO A 339 -2.22 0.95 -10.13
CA PRO A 339 -1.03 0.39 -10.74
C PRO A 339 0.20 1.29 -10.59
N SER A 340 1.38 0.67 -10.46
CA SER A 340 2.64 1.40 -10.38
C SER A 340 3.02 2.02 -11.73
N HIS A 341 3.05 3.35 -11.80
CA HIS A 341 3.52 4.08 -12.98
C HIS A 341 4.99 3.78 -13.30
N VAL A 342 5.80 3.45 -12.28
CA VAL A 342 7.21 3.07 -12.44
C VAL A 342 7.32 1.75 -13.18
N LEU A 343 6.56 0.74 -12.74
CA LEU A 343 6.58 -0.58 -13.38
C LEU A 343 5.89 -0.57 -14.75
N GLU A 344 4.89 0.29 -14.96
CA GLU A 344 4.32 0.56 -16.28
C GLU A 344 5.35 1.19 -17.22
N ALA A 345 6.13 2.17 -16.76
CA ALA A 345 7.21 2.76 -17.54
C ALA A 345 8.30 1.74 -17.92
N MET A 346 8.53 0.74 -17.07
CA MET A 346 9.41 -0.41 -17.36
C MET A 346 8.79 -1.43 -18.33
N GLY A 347 7.54 -1.26 -18.75
CA GLY A 347 6.84 -2.16 -19.66
C GLY A 347 6.53 -3.53 -19.04
N LEU A 348 6.33 -3.58 -17.72
CA LEU A 348 5.93 -4.79 -17.01
C LEU A 348 4.43 -5.08 -17.21
N PRO A 349 4.00 -6.35 -17.17
CA PRO A 349 2.61 -6.71 -17.38
C PRO A 349 1.72 -6.18 -16.26
N GLN A 350 0.46 -5.82 -16.59
CA GLN A 350 -0.51 -5.20 -15.70
C GLN A 350 -0.67 -5.92 -14.34
N TRP A 351 -0.60 -7.25 -14.33
CA TRP A 351 -0.72 -8.00 -13.07
C TRP A 351 0.45 -7.70 -12.11
N GLN A 352 1.67 -7.45 -12.60
CA GLN A 352 2.82 -7.06 -11.77
C GLN A 352 2.64 -5.64 -11.26
N THR A 353 2.26 -4.71 -12.14
CA THR A 353 2.07 -3.30 -11.79
C THR A 353 0.98 -3.10 -10.73
N ALA A 354 -0.04 -3.95 -10.70
CA ALA A 354 -1.11 -3.94 -9.70
C ALA A 354 -0.81 -4.75 -8.42
N SER A 355 0.15 -5.67 -8.44
CA SER A 355 0.46 -6.58 -7.32
C SER A 355 1.79 -6.32 -6.62
N ALA A 356 2.55 -5.31 -7.07
CA ALA A 356 3.88 -5.04 -6.57
C ALA A 356 3.93 -4.72 -5.08
N ILE A 357 4.97 -5.21 -4.43
CA ILE A 357 5.35 -4.92 -3.05
C ILE A 357 6.79 -4.41 -3.06
N ARG A 358 6.99 -3.26 -2.40
CA ARG A 358 8.30 -2.75 -2.02
C ARG A 358 8.59 -3.13 -0.58
N MET A 359 9.72 -3.79 -0.38
CA MET A 359 10.35 -4.02 0.90
C MET A 359 11.67 -3.25 0.93
N SER A 360 11.83 -2.36 1.91
CA SER A 360 13.03 -1.52 2.04
C SER A 360 13.44 -1.34 3.49
N PHE A 361 14.66 -1.71 3.84
CA PHE A 361 15.17 -1.62 5.20
C PHE A 361 16.16 -0.47 5.39
N ALA A 362 16.42 -0.12 6.64
CA ALA A 362 17.30 0.99 6.97
C ALA A 362 18.77 0.60 6.75
N PRO A 363 19.63 1.53 6.30
CA PRO A 363 21.06 1.27 6.14
C PRO A 363 21.82 0.93 7.43
N ASP A 364 21.25 1.18 8.61
CA ASP A 364 21.84 0.88 9.93
C ASP A 364 21.35 -0.45 10.51
N VAL A 365 20.47 -1.18 9.80
CA VAL A 365 19.81 -2.39 10.31
C VAL A 365 20.82 -3.47 10.75
N ASP A 366 20.50 -4.15 11.84
CA ASP A 366 21.28 -5.26 12.35
C ASP A 366 20.87 -6.63 11.74
N ALA A 367 21.78 -7.60 11.80
CA ALA A 367 21.55 -8.95 11.28
C ALA A 367 20.38 -9.68 11.97
N GLY A 368 20.16 -9.43 13.27
CA GLY A 368 19.08 -10.04 14.04
C GLY A 368 17.71 -9.59 13.55
N THR A 369 17.53 -8.30 13.27
CA THR A 369 16.33 -7.74 12.67
C THR A 369 16.02 -8.39 11.31
N ILE A 370 17.04 -8.57 10.47
CA ILE A 370 16.91 -9.26 9.17
C ILE A 370 16.54 -10.74 9.33
N ALA A 371 17.17 -11.44 10.28
CA ALA A 371 16.87 -12.84 10.56
C ALA A 371 15.41 -13.04 11.02
N VAL A 372 14.90 -12.16 11.92
CA VAL A 372 13.50 -12.20 12.36
C VAL A 372 12.56 -11.86 11.21
N ALA A 373 12.92 -10.91 10.34
CA ALA A 373 12.16 -10.60 9.13
C ALA A 373 12.04 -11.83 8.22
N CYS A 374 13.15 -12.54 7.96
CA CYS A 374 13.16 -13.76 7.16
C CYS A 374 12.26 -14.86 7.76
N THR A 375 12.26 -15.03 9.09
CA THR A 375 11.35 -15.97 9.76
C THR A 375 9.89 -15.60 9.53
N ARG A 376 9.52 -14.33 9.74
CA ARG A 376 8.15 -13.86 9.52
C ARG A 376 7.69 -13.96 8.08
N ILE A 377 8.58 -13.75 7.11
CA ILE A 377 8.28 -13.98 5.69
C ILE A 377 7.97 -15.47 5.45
N ARG A 378 8.73 -16.40 6.04
CA ARG A 378 8.41 -17.84 5.95
C ARG A 378 7.06 -18.15 6.57
N ASP A 379 6.77 -17.60 7.75
CA ASP A 379 5.47 -17.74 8.41
C ASP A 379 4.33 -17.23 7.52
N CYS A 380 4.53 -16.10 6.81
CA CYS A 380 3.58 -15.61 5.80
C CYS A 380 3.29 -16.66 4.72
N GLY A 381 4.34 -17.29 4.16
CA GLY A 381 4.19 -18.35 3.16
C GLY A 381 3.45 -19.57 3.70
N GLU A 382 3.73 -19.98 4.94
CA GLU A 382 3.03 -21.08 5.61
C GLU A 382 1.57 -20.74 5.93
N SER A 383 1.29 -19.50 6.31
CA SER A 383 -0.07 -19.03 6.57
C SER A 383 -0.88 -18.95 5.28
N ALA A 384 -0.28 -18.42 4.22
CA ALA A 384 -0.89 -18.34 2.89
C ALA A 384 -1.22 -19.74 2.33
N ARG A 385 -0.32 -20.72 2.46
CA ARG A 385 -0.59 -22.12 2.07
C ARG A 385 -1.70 -22.74 2.92
N ALA A 386 -1.65 -22.58 4.24
CA ALA A 386 -2.68 -23.13 5.13
C ALA A 386 -4.07 -22.51 4.91
N SER A 387 -4.11 -21.29 4.38
CA SER A 387 -5.34 -20.56 4.05
C SER A 387 -5.73 -20.67 2.57
N CYS A 388 -5.10 -21.61 1.84
CA CYS A 388 -5.36 -21.90 0.43
C CYS A 388 -5.14 -20.70 -0.53
N LEU A 389 -4.38 -19.69 -0.12
CA LEU A 389 -4.00 -18.57 -0.98
C LEU A 389 -2.92 -18.96 -1.98
N LEU A 390 -2.03 -19.87 -1.57
CA LEU A 390 -0.97 -20.45 -2.39
C LEU A 390 -1.17 -21.96 -2.54
N PRO A 391 -0.71 -22.58 -3.64
CA PRO A 391 -0.67 -24.03 -3.76
C PRO A 391 0.18 -24.65 -2.64
N ALA A 392 -0.37 -25.66 -1.96
CA ALA A 392 0.38 -26.45 -0.99
C ALA A 392 1.15 -27.59 -1.67
N ALA A 393 2.38 -27.90 -1.21
CA ALA A 393 3.19 -29.00 -1.72
C ALA A 393 2.62 -30.39 -1.35
N ALA A 394 1.76 -30.46 -0.33
CA ALA A 394 1.00 -31.63 0.08
C ALA A 394 -0.33 -31.17 0.70
N ALA A 395 -1.34 -32.05 0.75
CA ALA A 395 -2.60 -31.79 1.45
C ALA A 395 -2.33 -31.62 2.96
N THR A 396 -2.00 -30.41 3.38
CA THR A 396 -2.01 -30.05 4.79
C THR A 396 -3.43 -30.21 5.31
N SER A 397 -3.58 -30.75 6.52
CA SER A 397 -4.85 -30.84 7.24
C SER A 397 -5.41 -29.44 7.49
N VAL A 398 -6.06 -28.84 6.49
CA VAL A 398 -6.86 -27.63 6.64
C VAL A 398 -8.19 -28.04 7.28
N ALA A 399 -8.63 -27.30 8.30
CA ALA A 399 -9.98 -27.49 8.84
C ALA A 399 -10.99 -27.40 7.68
N PRO A 400 -12.05 -28.21 7.66
CA PRO A 400 -12.99 -28.17 6.56
C PRO A 400 -13.55 -26.74 6.43
N PRO A 401 -13.62 -26.20 5.20
CA PRO A 401 -14.20 -24.89 4.96
C PRO A 401 -15.62 -24.81 5.54
N GLU A 402 -16.01 -23.62 6.00
CA GLU A 402 -17.40 -23.37 6.38
C GLU A 402 -18.33 -23.52 5.17
N LEU A 403 -19.63 -23.69 5.43
CA LEU A 403 -20.62 -24.02 4.41
C LEU A 403 -20.62 -23.04 3.24
N VAL A 404 -20.53 -21.72 3.51
CA VAL A 404 -20.50 -20.68 2.48
C VAL A 404 -19.23 -19.84 2.63
N THR A 405 -18.43 -19.76 1.59
CA THR A 405 -17.33 -18.79 1.46
C THR A 405 -17.72 -17.74 0.44
N ARG A 406 -17.72 -16.47 0.84
CA ARG A 406 -17.98 -15.32 -0.02
C ARG A 406 -16.66 -14.70 -0.48
N PHE A 407 -16.56 -14.48 -1.78
CA PHE A 407 -15.54 -13.66 -2.41
C PHE A 407 -16.21 -12.42 -2.99
N ALA A 408 -15.52 -11.27 -3.00
CA ALA A 408 -16.06 -10.05 -3.57
C ALA A 408 -14.99 -9.23 -4.31
N VAL A 409 -15.37 -8.62 -5.43
CA VAL A 409 -14.57 -7.70 -6.25
C VAL A 409 -15.47 -6.55 -6.67
N ASP A 410 -15.14 -5.31 -6.29
CA ASP A 410 -15.89 -4.09 -6.65
C ASP A 410 -17.41 -4.16 -6.39
N GLY A 411 -17.80 -4.87 -5.33
CA GLY A 411 -19.19 -5.11 -4.92
C GLY A 411 -19.79 -6.37 -5.53
N ALA A 412 -19.34 -6.86 -6.68
CA ALA A 412 -19.77 -8.15 -7.22
C ALA A 412 -19.35 -9.28 -6.28
N CYS A 413 -20.23 -10.25 -6.08
CA CYS A 413 -20.09 -11.33 -5.11
C CYS A 413 -20.06 -12.69 -5.81
N CYS A 414 -19.12 -13.53 -5.41
CA CYS A 414 -19.05 -14.94 -5.78
C CYS A 414 -19.16 -15.79 -4.50
N TYR A 415 -19.96 -16.83 -4.55
CA TYR A 415 -20.16 -17.75 -3.43
C TYR A 415 -19.67 -19.15 -3.76
N LEU A 416 -18.90 -19.73 -2.84
CA LEU A 416 -18.56 -21.15 -2.86
C LEU A 416 -19.32 -21.84 -1.72
N VAL A 417 -20.19 -22.79 -2.06
CA VAL A 417 -20.99 -23.55 -1.10
C VAL A 417 -20.43 -24.96 -1.01
N ALA A 418 -19.91 -25.35 0.14
CA ALA A 418 -19.18 -26.61 0.35
C ALA A 418 -19.74 -27.41 1.53
N ASP A 419 -20.26 -28.61 1.26
CA ASP A 419 -20.69 -29.51 2.32
C ASP A 419 -19.52 -30.40 2.78
N ALA A 420 -19.05 -30.17 4.01
CA ALA A 420 -17.87 -30.85 4.52
C ALA A 420 -17.98 -32.39 4.59
N PRO A 421 -19.09 -32.99 5.08
CA PRO A 421 -19.22 -34.45 5.12
C PRO A 421 -19.18 -35.12 3.75
N SER A 422 -19.91 -34.58 2.76
CA SER A 422 -19.97 -35.18 1.42
C SER A 422 -18.82 -34.78 0.51
N ARG A 423 -18.06 -33.73 0.87
CA ARG A 423 -17.04 -33.10 0.03
C ARG A 423 -17.56 -32.69 -1.35
N ARG A 424 -18.83 -32.28 -1.42
CA ARG A 424 -19.46 -31.76 -2.64
C ARG A 424 -19.62 -30.25 -2.51
N CYS A 425 -19.42 -29.53 -3.61
CA CYS A 425 -19.60 -28.09 -3.59
C CYS A 425 -20.16 -27.54 -4.91
N VAL A 426 -20.66 -26.31 -4.85
CA VAL A 426 -21.05 -25.50 -6.01
C VAL A 426 -20.40 -24.14 -5.92
N VAL A 427 -20.15 -23.53 -7.08
CA VAL A 427 -19.77 -22.11 -7.19
C VAL A 427 -20.97 -21.37 -7.77
N ILE A 428 -21.32 -20.23 -7.21
CA ILE A 428 -22.44 -19.38 -7.63
C ILE A 428 -21.88 -17.99 -7.93
N ASP A 429 -22.26 -17.42 -9.07
CA ASP A 429 -21.83 -16.12 -9.60
C ASP A 429 -20.29 -16.02 -9.72
N PRO A 430 -19.63 -16.93 -10.46
CA PRO A 430 -18.17 -16.91 -10.59
C PRO A 430 -17.68 -15.64 -11.30
N LEU A 431 -16.69 -14.96 -10.72
CA LEU A 431 -16.07 -13.77 -11.32
C LEU A 431 -14.75 -14.15 -12.02
N PRO A 432 -14.50 -13.69 -13.26
CA PRO A 432 -13.25 -13.92 -13.98
C PRO A 432 -12.00 -13.54 -13.16
N GLU A 433 -12.08 -12.46 -12.40
CA GLU A 433 -11.02 -11.92 -11.54
C GLU A 433 -10.65 -12.87 -10.39
N LEU A 434 -11.56 -13.77 -10.02
CA LEU A 434 -11.40 -14.71 -8.91
C LEU A 434 -11.03 -16.12 -9.37
N LYS A 435 -10.94 -16.36 -10.68
CA LYS A 435 -10.69 -17.69 -11.26
C LYS A 435 -9.52 -18.42 -10.61
N ASP A 436 -8.36 -17.75 -10.49
CA ASP A 436 -7.15 -18.37 -9.94
C ASP A 436 -7.27 -18.64 -8.43
N ARG A 437 -7.94 -17.75 -7.69
CA ARG A 437 -8.20 -17.92 -6.26
C ARG A 437 -9.12 -19.10 -6.00
N ILE A 438 -10.18 -19.25 -6.79
CA ILE A 438 -11.11 -20.38 -6.71
C ILE A 438 -10.40 -21.68 -7.12
N ALA A 439 -9.63 -21.66 -8.21
CA ALA A 439 -8.85 -22.83 -8.64
C ALA A 439 -7.86 -23.28 -7.57
N ASN A 440 -7.18 -22.34 -6.88
CA ASN A 440 -6.29 -22.67 -5.77
C ASN A 440 -7.04 -23.21 -4.56
N TRP A 441 -8.25 -22.69 -4.27
CA TRP A 441 -9.11 -23.27 -3.24
C TRP A 441 -9.39 -24.76 -3.51
N PHE A 442 -9.71 -25.13 -4.76
CA PHE A 442 -9.95 -26.52 -5.16
C PHE A 442 -8.69 -27.40 -5.12
N LYS A 443 -7.51 -26.84 -5.39
CA LYS A 443 -6.25 -27.58 -5.25
C LYS A 443 -5.96 -27.92 -3.78
N CYS A 444 -6.32 -27.03 -2.87
CA CYS A 444 -6.09 -27.21 -1.44
C CYS A 444 -7.20 -28.03 -0.76
N ASN A 445 -8.42 -27.99 -1.30
CA ASN A 445 -9.60 -28.66 -0.75
C ASN A 445 -10.13 -29.67 -1.77
N PRO A 446 -9.97 -30.99 -1.56
CA PRO A 446 -10.38 -32.03 -2.52
C PRO A 446 -11.90 -32.23 -2.50
N TYR A 447 -12.65 -31.22 -2.94
CA TYR A 447 -14.09 -31.22 -3.10
C TYR A 447 -14.46 -31.51 -4.56
N THR A 448 -15.55 -32.24 -4.76
CA THR A 448 -16.15 -32.45 -6.08
C THR A 448 -17.01 -31.24 -6.42
N LEU A 449 -16.60 -30.48 -7.42
CA LEU A 449 -17.42 -29.41 -8.00
C LEU A 449 -18.59 -30.04 -8.76
N VAL A 450 -19.80 -29.83 -8.24
CA VAL A 450 -21.04 -30.42 -8.79
C VAL A 450 -21.66 -29.52 -9.85
N ALA A 451 -21.56 -28.20 -9.68
CA ALA A 451 -22.10 -27.21 -10.61
C ALA A 451 -21.43 -25.84 -10.44
N VAL A 452 -21.38 -25.08 -11.53
CA VAL A 452 -21.03 -23.65 -11.56
C VAL A 452 -22.26 -22.90 -12.03
N LEU A 453 -22.87 -22.11 -11.15
CA LEU A 453 -24.19 -21.52 -11.30
C LEU A 453 -24.09 -20.00 -11.44
N ASP A 454 -25.10 -19.41 -12.06
CA ASP A 454 -25.21 -17.96 -12.22
C ASP A 454 -26.64 -17.52 -11.92
N THR A 455 -26.79 -16.43 -11.17
CA THR A 455 -28.08 -15.81 -10.82
C THR A 455 -28.58 -14.85 -11.90
N HIS A 456 -27.71 -14.41 -12.83
CA HIS A 456 -28.03 -13.50 -13.94
C HIS A 456 -27.32 -13.90 -15.24
N SER A 457 -28.06 -14.14 -16.32
CA SER A 457 -27.43 -14.55 -17.59
C SER A 457 -26.92 -13.36 -18.40
N HIS A 458 -25.60 -13.26 -18.62
CA HIS A 458 -25.04 -12.40 -19.67
C HIS A 458 -25.28 -13.02 -21.06
N GLY A 459 -26.52 -12.91 -21.54
CA GLY A 459 -26.95 -13.12 -22.94
C GLY A 459 -26.14 -14.12 -23.77
N GLY A 460 -26.46 -15.40 -23.69
CA GLY A 460 -26.01 -16.43 -24.63
C GLY A 460 -26.99 -17.60 -24.65
N GLU A 461 -27.33 -18.13 -25.83
CA GLU A 461 -28.11 -19.36 -25.96
C GLU A 461 -27.30 -20.55 -25.45
N ARG A 462 -27.57 -21.03 -24.22
CA ARG A 462 -27.61 -22.44 -23.77
C ARG A 462 -27.55 -22.60 -22.25
N ASP A 463 -28.14 -23.72 -21.82
CA ASP A 463 -27.98 -24.42 -20.53
C ASP A 463 -26.52 -24.89 -20.28
N ALA A 464 -25.55 -23.98 -20.34
CA ALA A 464 -24.13 -24.23 -20.09
C ALA A 464 -23.73 -23.95 -18.61
N LEU A 465 -24.68 -23.53 -17.77
CA LEU A 465 -24.48 -23.07 -16.39
C LEU A 465 -24.49 -24.21 -15.35
N GLY A 466 -23.92 -25.37 -15.68
CA GLY A 466 -23.62 -26.44 -14.72
C GLY A 466 -24.80 -27.08 -13.95
N TRP A 467 -26.05 -26.61 -14.11
CA TRP A 467 -27.22 -27.24 -13.51
C TRP A 467 -27.47 -28.58 -14.23
N PRO A 468 -27.55 -29.72 -13.52
CA PRO A 468 -27.71 -30.99 -14.21
C PRO A 468 -29.05 -31.10 -14.95
N ILE A 469 -29.02 -31.55 -16.21
CA ILE A 469 -30.20 -31.65 -17.08
C ILE A 469 -31.23 -32.60 -16.45
N GLY A 470 -32.48 -32.13 -16.33
CA GLY A 470 -33.59 -32.92 -15.80
C GLY A 470 -33.68 -32.98 -14.27
N GLU A 471 -32.72 -32.40 -13.55
CA GLU A 471 -32.75 -32.38 -12.08
C GLU A 471 -33.53 -31.16 -11.56
N GLU A 472 -34.42 -31.40 -10.59
CA GLU A 472 -35.13 -30.32 -9.88
C GLU A 472 -34.28 -29.69 -8.76
N SER A 473 -33.19 -30.35 -8.36
CA SER A 473 -32.33 -29.91 -7.26
C SER A 473 -30.92 -30.48 -7.36
N ILE A 474 -29.94 -29.79 -6.78
CA ILE A 474 -28.55 -30.27 -6.67
C ILE A 474 -28.30 -30.73 -5.25
N ALA A 475 -27.98 -32.02 -5.07
CA ALA A 475 -27.62 -32.59 -3.77
C ALA A 475 -26.12 -32.38 -3.45
N LEU A 476 -25.86 -31.86 -2.24
CA LEU A 476 -24.54 -31.63 -1.65
C LEU A 476 -24.44 -32.38 -0.31
N GLY A 477 -24.89 -33.63 -0.24
CA GLY A 477 -24.93 -34.38 1.03
C GLY A 477 -26.16 -34.01 1.86
N GLN A 478 -25.96 -33.48 3.07
CA GLN A 478 -27.08 -33.05 3.94
C GLN A 478 -27.76 -31.76 3.45
N HIS A 479 -27.12 -31.06 2.50
CA HIS A 479 -27.63 -29.84 1.90
C HIS A 479 -28.17 -30.09 0.49
N ARG A 480 -29.19 -29.33 0.09
CA ARG A 480 -29.81 -29.41 -1.24
C ARG A 480 -30.11 -28.03 -1.78
N LEU A 481 -29.66 -27.76 -3.01
CA LEU A 481 -29.93 -26.51 -3.71
C LEU A 481 -31.16 -26.68 -4.61
N ARG A 482 -32.12 -25.76 -4.55
CA ARG A 482 -33.30 -25.70 -5.45
C ARG A 482 -33.26 -24.43 -6.27
N ARG A 483 -33.63 -24.52 -7.55
CA ARG A 483 -33.67 -23.38 -8.47
C ARG A 483 -35.08 -22.80 -8.53
N ILE A 484 -35.20 -21.49 -8.43
CA ILE A 484 -36.45 -20.75 -8.64
C ILE A 484 -36.21 -19.66 -9.67
N ARG A 485 -37.01 -19.65 -10.74
CA ARG A 485 -37.00 -18.55 -11.71
C ARG A 485 -37.64 -17.32 -11.09
N VAL A 486 -36.99 -16.17 -11.25
CA VAL A 486 -37.45 -14.90 -10.68
C VAL A 486 -37.50 -13.83 -11.78
N PRO A 487 -38.48 -12.92 -11.76
CA PRO A 487 -38.45 -11.72 -12.60
C PRO A 487 -37.25 -10.88 -12.15
N GLY A 488 -36.23 -10.77 -13.00
CA GLY A 488 -35.05 -9.94 -12.76
C GLY A 488 -34.68 -9.12 -13.99
N HIS A 489 -33.48 -8.55 -14.01
CA HIS A 489 -32.98 -7.74 -15.13
C HIS A 489 -32.86 -8.52 -16.45
N THR A 490 -32.83 -9.86 -16.37
CA THR A 490 -32.79 -10.77 -17.53
C THR A 490 -33.97 -11.74 -17.47
N VAL A 491 -34.38 -12.27 -18.64
CA VAL A 491 -35.48 -13.25 -18.74
C VAL A 491 -35.16 -14.55 -17.97
N ASP A 492 -33.88 -14.84 -17.77
CA ASP A 492 -33.38 -16.06 -17.13
C ASP A 492 -32.91 -15.85 -15.68
N SER A 493 -33.23 -14.70 -15.07
CA SER A 493 -32.87 -14.41 -13.69
C SER A 493 -33.36 -15.51 -12.74
N THR A 494 -32.46 -15.95 -11.87
CA THR A 494 -32.64 -17.16 -11.09
C THR A 494 -32.17 -16.96 -9.66
N MET A 495 -32.96 -17.46 -8.71
CA MET A 495 -32.61 -17.57 -7.30
C MET A 495 -32.30 -19.03 -6.95
N TYR A 496 -31.28 -19.25 -6.13
CA TYR A 496 -30.92 -20.57 -5.62
C TYR A 496 -31.17 -20.68 -4.12
N LEU A 497 -31.95 -21.67 -3.70
CA LEU A 497 -32.33 -21.90 -2.31
C LEU A 497 -31.58 -23.09 -1.73
N LEU A 498 -30.74 -22.84 -0.73
CA LEU A 498 -29.97 -23.87 -0.03
C LEU A 498 -30.71 -24.36 1.21
N HIS A 499 -31.15 -25.61 1.17
CA HIS A 499 -31.87 -26.26 2.28
C HIS A 499 -30.99 -27.26 3.01
N ARG A 500 -31.28 -27.48 4.30
CA ARG A 500 -30.80 -28.60 5.11
C ARG A 500 -32.02 -29.36 5.64
N GLY A 501 -32.32 -30.51 5.05
CA GLY A 501 -33.66 -31.11 5.21
C GLY A 501 -34.73 -30.19 4.60
N ASP A 502 -35.73 -29.83 5.39
CA ASP A 502 -36.79 -28.88 5.00
C ASP A 502 -36.47 -27.43 5.41
N ASP A 503 -35.44 -27.22 6.23
CA ASP A 503 -35.05 -25.88 6.68
C ASP A 503 -34.29 -25.14 5.58
N LEU A 504 -34.75 -23.94 5.23
CA LEU A 504 -34.02 -23.04 4.36
C LEU A 504 -32.87 -22.38 5.13
N VAL A 505 -31.64 -22.56 4.65
CA VAL A 505 -30.41 -22.03 5.29
C VAL A 505 -30.03 -20.68 4.67
N PHE A 506 -29.90 -20.61 3.34
CA PHE A 506 -29.53 -19.41 2.60
C PHE A 506 -30.28 -19.34 1.26
N ALA A 507 -30.51 -18.13 0.77
CA ALA A 507 -31.01 -17.89 -0.59
C ALA A 507 -30.02 -16.99 -1.35
N PHE A 508 -29.51 -17.45 -2.49
CA PHE A 508 -28.66 -16.67 -3.39
C PHE A 508 -29.55 -15.99 -4.42
N VAL A 509 -29.61 -14.66 -4.37
CA VAL A 509 -30.67 -13.86 -5.01
C VAL A 509 -30.18 -13.01 -6.18
N GLY A 510 -28.87 -12.96 -6.46
CA GLY A 510 -28.33 -12.12 -7.53
C GLY A 510 -28.69 -10.65 -7.35
N ASP A 511 -29.02 -9.97 -8.44
CA ASP A 511 -29.42 -8.54 -8.45
C ASP A 511 -30.89 -8.30 -8.10
N THR A 512 -31.64 -9.35 -7.74
CA THR A 512 -33.08 -9.24 -7.47
C THR A 512 -33.42 -8.58 -6.13
N VAL A 513 -32.42 -8.10 -5.40
CA VAL A 513 -32.54 -7.32 -4.16
C VAL A 513 -31.99 -5.91 -4.39
N MET A 514 -32.68 -5.15 -5.24
CA MET A 514 -32.54 -3.70 -5.31
C MET A 514 -33.76 -3.04 -4.67
N PRO A 515 -33.62 -1.88 -4.00
CA PRO A 515 -34.75 -1.13 -3.45
C PRO A 515 -35.82 -0.87 -4.52
N GLY A 516 -37.03 -1.40 -4.33
CA GLY A 516 -38.16 -1.26 -5.26
C GLY A 516 -38.46 -2.45 -6.16
N SER A 517 -37.65 -3.51 -6.13
CA SER A 517 -37.95 -4.79 -6.80
C SER A 517 -39.02 -5.62 -6.06
N SER A 518 -39.77 -6.46 -6.77
CA SER A 518 -40.97 -7.16 -6.28
C SER A 518 -40.67 -8.37 -5.36
N LEU A 519 -39.82 -8.20 -4.35
CA LEU A 519 -39.47 -9.24 -3.37
C LEU A 519 -40.68 -9.79 -2.60
N ARG A 520 -41.76 -9.00 -2.47
CA ARG A 520 -43.01 -9.43 -1.82
C ARG A 520 -43.67 -10.63 -2.51
N ALA A 521 -43.46 -10.83 -3.81
CA ALA A 521 -44.04 -11.95 -4.55
C ALA A 521 -43.42 -13.31 -4.19
N PHE A 522 -42.25 -13.32 -3.52
CA PHE A 522 -41.47 -14.54 -3.24
C PHE A 522 -41.43 -14.92 -1.76
N GLY A 523 -42.14 -14.18 -0.90
CA GLY A 523 -42.20 -14.46 0.54
C GLY A 523 -42.69 -15.86 0.90
N ASN A 524 -43.46 -16.50 0.01
CA ASN A 524 -43.91 -17.88 0.19
C ASN A 524 -42.78 -18.92 0.01
N ALA A 525 -41.72 -18.59 -0.73
CA ALA A 525 -40.62 -19.51 -1.02
C ALA A 525 -39.44 -19.39 -0.04
N THR A 526 -39.16 -18.19 0.47
CA THR A 526 -38.03 -17.95 1.39
C THR A 526 -38.46 -17.73 2.84
N GLY A 527 -39.71 -17.34 3.08
CA GLY A 527 -40.13 -16.86 4.40
C GLY A 527 -39.48 -15.52 4.79
N GLN A 528 -39.91 -14.93 5.91
CA GLN A 528 -39.53 -13.56 6.27
C GLN A 528 -38.12 -13.42 6.84
N ASN A 529 -37.52 -14.52 7.32
CA ASN A 529 -36.27 -14.50 8.10
C ASN A 529 -35.09 -15.20 7.41
N ALA A 530 -35.27 -15.75 6.21
CA ALA A 530 -34.17 -16.36 5.49
C ALA A 530 -33.12 -15.32 5.08
N LEU A 531 -31.84 -15.67 5.21
CA LEU A 531 -30.74 -14.82 4.80
C LEU A 531 -30.59 -14.86 3.27
N LEU A 532 -30.78 -13.69 2.66
CA LEU A 532 -30.67 -13.43 1.24
C LEU A 532 -29.25 -12.93 0.94
N LEU A 533 -28.54 -13.60 0.05
CA LEU A 533 -27.15 -13.34 -0.32
C LEU A 533 -27.12 -12.75 -1.76
N PRO A 534 -26.76 -11.46 -1.92
CA PRO A 534 -26.89 -10.76 -3.20
C PRO A 534 -25.74 -11.07 -4.17
N GLY A 535 -25.98 -10.92 -5.46
CA GLY A 535 -24.94 -10.97 -6.50
C GLY A 535 -24.04 -9.73 -6.51
N HIS A 536 -24.57 -8.58 -6.05
CA HIS A 536 -23.83 -7.33 -5.87
C HIS A 536 -24.11 -6.71 -4.50
N ASP A 537 -23.06 -6.26 -3.82
CA ASP A 537 -23.06 -5.69 -2.48
C ASP A 537 -22.10 -4.50 -2.39
N HIS A 538 -22.54 -3.34 -2.90
CA HIS A 538 -21.76 -2.10 -2.85
C HIS A 538 -21.75 -1.44 -1.46
N ASP A 539 -22.62 -1.89 -0.55
CA ASP A 539 -22.87 -1.28 0.76
C ASP A 539 -22.38 -2.11 1.95
N ASP A 540 -21.64 -3.19 1.67
CA ASP A 540 -21.12 -4.16 2.64
C ASP A 540 -22.25 -4.71 3.55
N HIS A 541 -23.38 -5.09 2.95
CA HIS A 541 -24.54 -5.67 3.60
C HIS A 541 -24.31 -7.14 3.98
N PHE A 542 -23.54 -7.89 3.19
CA PHE A 542 -23.30 -9.35 3.28
C PHE A 542 -24.55 -10.21 3.07
N ALA A 543 -25.64 -9.90 3.78
CA ALA A 543 -26.91 -10.58 3.71
C ALA A 543 -28.05 -9.62 4.09
N SER A 544 -29.25 -9.90 3.61
CA SER A 544 -30.49 -9.25 4.05
C SER A 544 -31.59 -10.25 4.35
N THR A 545 -32.75 -9.79 4.82
CA THR A 545 -33.97 -10.60 4.96
C THR A 545 -35.16 -9.86 4.36
N LEU A 546 -36.22 -10.56 3.99
CA LEU A 546 -37.44 -9.90 3.49
C LEU A 546 -38.05 -8.93 4.51
N ARG A 547 -37.93 -9.24 5.81
CA ARG A 547 -38.36 -8.35 6.90
C ARG A 547 -37.59 -7.03 6.89
N THR A 548 -36.29 -7.04 6.61
CA THR A 548 -35.43 -5.86 6.68
C THR A 548 -35.44 -5.05 5.40
N GLU A 549 -35.67 -5.67 4.24
CA GLU A 549 -35.84 -4.99 2.95
C GLU A 549 -37.18 -4.22 2.86
N GLY A 550 -38.20 -4.64 3.61
CA GLY A 550 -39.54 -4.02 3.61
C GLY A 550 -39.69 -2.77 4.48
N VAL A 551 -38.70 -2.47 5.33
CA VAL A 551 -38.69 -1.34 6.26
C VAL A 551 -37.52 -0.45 5.85
N GLY A 552 -37.78 0.81 5.45
CA GLY A 552 -36.73 1.74 5.02
C GLY A 552 -35.51 1.68 5.95
N GLY A 553 -34.36 1.30 5.39
CA GLY A 553 -33.24 0.74 6.14
C GLY A 553 -32.67 1.64 7.23
N CYS A 554 -32.04 1.00 8.22
CA CYS A 554 -31.17 1.65 9.20
C CYS A 554 -30.14 2.55 8.48
N SER A 555 -30.03 3.81 8.88
CA SER A 555 -29.14 4.76 8.19
C SER A 555 -27.67 4.36 8.34
N ARG A 556 -26.85 4.70 7.35
CA ARG A 556 -25.38 4.56 7.42
C ARG A 556 -24.75 5.29 8.63
N ASP A 557 -25.49 6.18 9.28
CA ASP A 557 -25.04 7.03 10.39
C ASP A 557 -25.18 6.39 11.79
N GLU A 558 -25.68 5.16 11.90
CA GLU A 558 -25.79 4.52 13.22
C GLU A 558 -24.39 4.19 13.78
N ARG A 559 -24.08 4.78 14.95
CA ARG A 559 -22.79 4.57 15.63
C ARG A 559 -22.65 3.11 16.05
N VAL A 560 -21.79 2.38 15.34
CA VAL A 560 -21.38 0.99 15.69
C VAL A 560 -20.03 0.93 16.41
N ALA A 561 -19.23 2.00 16.39
CA ALA A 561 -17.90 2.02 16.97
C ALA A 561 -17.94 2.22 18.50
N LEU A 562 -17.25 1.34 19.23
CA LEU A 562 -17.00 1.44 20.67
C LEU A 562 -15.55 1.87 20.91
N SER A 563 -15.39 2.89 21.75
CA SER A 563 -14.10 3.19 22.37
C SER A 563 -13.67 2.06 23.32
N ARG A 564 -12.37 1.97 23.63
CA ARG A 564 -11.85 0.99 24.60
C ARG A 564 -12.61 1.02 25.94
N ARG A 565 -12.89 2.22 26.46
CA ARG A 565 -13.61 2.42 27.72
C ARG A 565 -15.05 1.90 27.67
N GLU A 566 -15.74 2.05 26.55
CA GLU A 566 -17.09 1.52 26.38
C GLU A 566 -17.08 0.00 26.23
N PHE A 567 -16.08 -0.54 25.52
CA PHE A 567 -15.85 -1.98 25.45
C PHE A 567 -15.60 -2.60 26.82
N ASP A 568 -14.69 -2.03 27.63
CA ASP A 568 -14.36 -2.58 28.95
C ASP A 568 -15.59 -2.62 29.88
N LYS A 569 -16.49 -1.61 29.78
CA LYS A 569 -17.78 -1.61 30.50
C LYS A 569 -18.70 -2.75 30.07
N ILE A 570 -18.79 -3.01 28.77
CA ILE A 570 -19.60 -4.12 28.23
C ILE A 570 -18.96 -5.47 28.57
N ALA A 571 -17.64 -5.56 28.53
CA ALA A 571 -16.89 -6.78 28.80
C ALA A 571 -16.91 -7.17 30.29
N ALA A 572 -17.13 -6.21 31.20
CA ALA A 572 -17.37 -6.48 32.61
C ALA A 572 -18.66 -7.28 32.87
N ASP A 573 -19.63 -7.23 31.95
CA ASP A 573 -20.89 -7.99 31.98
C ASP A 573 -20.73 -9.40 31.38
N GLY A 574 -19.61 -10.07 31.71
CA GLY A 574 -18.94 -11.10 30.89
C GLY A 574 -19.79 -12.20 30.25
N GLN A 575 -20.90 -12.63 30.86
CA GLN A 575 -21.76 -13.68 30.28
C GLN A 575 -22.55 -13.22 29.03
N LEU A 576 -22.69 -11.92 28.82
CA LEU A 576 -23.44 -11.34 27.71
C LEU A 576 -22.54 -10.80 26.58
N CYS A 577 -21.21 -10.84 26.71
CA CYS A 577 -20.30 -10.31 25.69
C CYS A 577 -19.59 -11.42 24.91
N ILE A 578 -19.68 -11.35 23.58
CA ILE A 578 -18.92 -12.16 22.63
C ILE A 578 -17.98 -11.23 21.88
N VAL A 579 -16.71 -11.59 21.82
CA VAL A 579 -15.72 -10.88 21.02
C VAL A 579 -15.34 -11.72 19.80
N VAL A 580 -15.52 -11.13 18.63
CA VAL A 580 -15.41 -11.82 17.34
C VAL A 580 -14.24 -11.27 16.53
N ASP A 581 -13.29 -12.13 16.21
CA ASP A 581 -12.24 -11.85 15.25
C ASP A 581 -12.77 -12.00 13.82
N VAL A 582 -12.82 -10.89 13.07
CA VAL A 582 -13.25 -10.89 11.65
C VAL A 582 -12.11 -10.72 10.67
N ARG A 583 -10.86 -10.83 11.14
CA ARG A 583 -9.69 -10.92 10.24
C ARG A 583 -9.79 -12.20 9.39
N GLU A 584 -9.18 -12.22 8.22
CA GLU A 584 -9.15 -13.41 7.38
C GLU A 584 -8.30 -14.51 8.04
N ALA A 585 -8.53 -15.77 7.67
CA ALA A 585 -7.87 -16.93 8.29
C ALA A 585 -6.33 -16.82 8.29
N PHE A 586 -5.74 -16.27 7.23
CA PHE A 586 -4.28 -16.09 7.12
C PHE A 586 -3.74 -15.08 8.14
N GLU A 587 -4.52 -14.06 8.48
CA GLU A 587 -4.15 -13.04 9.47
C GLU A 587 -4.30 -13.58 10.89
N GLN A 588 -5.36 -14.34 11.15
CA GLN A 588 -5.61 -14.96 12.45
C GLN A 588 -4.50 -15.94 12.84
N LYS A 589 -3.92 -16.63 11.86
CA LYS A 589 -2.80 -17.56 12.07
C LYS A 589 -1.48 -16.84 12.36
N LEU A 590 -1.26 -15.64 11.80
CA LEU A 590 -0.02 -14.87 11.98
C LEU A 590 -0.07 -13.92 13.17
N GLY A 591 -1.16 -13.18 13.30
CA GLY A 591 -1.28 -12.07 14.24
C GLY A 591 -1.82 -12.55 15.58
N LEU A 592 -1.17 -12.13 16.66
CA LEU A 592 -1.63 -12.41 18.02
C LEU A 592 -3.06 -11.91 18.22
N ALA A 593 -3.92 -12.77 18.74
CA ALA A 593 -5.21 -12.34 19.25
C ALA A 593 -4.96 -11.41 20.46
N PRO A 594 -5.63 -10.26 20.55
CA PRO A 594 -5.51 -9.39 21.71
C PRO A 594 -5.82 -10.13 23.02
N ALA A 595 -5.07 -9.80 24.06
CA ALA A 595 -5.37 -10.25 25.41
C ALA A 595 -6.50 -9.39 26.00
N PHE A 596 -7.73 -9.88 25.95
CA PHE A 596 -8.82 -9.32 26.75
C PHE A 596 -8.74 -9.90 28.16
N GLU A 597 -8.57 -9.05 29.17
CA GLU A 597 -8.35 -9.42 30.59
C GLU A 597 -9.60 -10.07 31.24
N THR A 598 -10.79 -9.80 30.71
CA THR A 598 -12.06 -10.34 31.21
C THR A 598 -12.43 -11.67 30.54
N ALA A 599 -13.23 -12.49 31.25
CA ALA A 599 -13.76 -13.76 30.78
C ALA A 599 -14.83 -13.57 29.69
N VAL A 600 -14.39 -13.11 28.52
CA VAL A 600 -15.24 -12.86 27.35
C VAL A 600 -15.22 -14.08 26.44
N GLN A 601 -16.39 -14.48 25.92
CA GLN A 601 -16.45 -15.57 24.95
C GLN A 601 -15.81 -15.12 23.64
N ARG A 602 -14.71 -15.76 23.24
CA ARG A 602 -14.02 -15.46 21.98
C ARG A 602 -14.53 -16.35 20.86
N GLN A 603 -14.78 -15.74 19.69
CA GLN A 603 -15.14 -16.43 18.47
C GLN A 603 -14.28 -15.90 17.32
N SER A 604 -14.10 -16.74 16.30
CA SER A 604 -13.56 -16.35 15.02
C SER A 604 -14.66 -16.49 13.97
N ALA A 605 -14.78 -15.49 13.10
CA ALA A 605 -15.65 -15.51 11.93
C ALA A 605 -15.01 -14.60 10.87
N PRO A 606 -14.05 -15.13 10.07
CA PRO A 606 -13.46 -14.39 8.96
C PRO A 606 -14.53 -13.66 8.14
N LEU A 607 -14.22 -12.47 7.66
CA LEU A 607 -15.21 -11.66 6.95
C LEU A 607 -15.76 -12.38 5.70
N SER A 608 -14.91 -13.16 5.02
CA SER A 608 -15.30 -14.03 3.90
C SER A 608 -16.29 -15.14 4.26
N THR A 609 -16.38 -15.56 5.52
CA THR A 609 -17.31 -16.62 5.98
C THR A 609 -18.33 -16.11 7.01
N LEU A 610 -18.38 -14.80 7.24
CA LEU A 610 -19.24 -14.14 8.25
C LEU A 610 -20.69 -14.63 8.19
N VAL A 611 -21.21 -14.84 6.99
CA VAL A 611 -22.61 -15.24 6.74
C VAL A 611 -23.01 -16.53 7.46
N ASN A 612 -22.08 -17.48 7.67
CA ASN A 612 -22.36 -18.72 8.39
C ASN A 612 -22.58 -18.49 9.89
N ALA A 613 -22.00 -17.44 10.46
CA ALA A 613 -22.09 -17.11 11.88
C ALA A 613 -23.32 -16.25 12.23
N LEU A 614 -23.89 -15.53 11.25
CA LEU A 614 -25.01 -14.61 11.46
C LEU A 614 -26.23 -15.28 12.13
N PRO A 615 -26.72 -16.46 11.71
CA PRO A 615 -27.89 -17.08 12.34
C PRO A 615 -27.72 -17.33 13.84
N ARG A 616 -26.51 -17.72 14.26
CA ARG A 616 -26.18 -17.98 15.66
C ARG A 616 -26.29 -16.71 16.52
N TRP A 617 -25.83 -15.56 16.00
CA TRP A 617 -25.91 -14.31 16.74
C TRP A 617 -27.32 -13.73 16.74
N LEU A 618 -28.05 -13.83 15.62
CA LEU A 618 -29.45 -13.42 15.54
C LEU A 618 -30.36 -14.21 16.50
N ALA A 619 -30.03 -15.46 16.79
CA ALA A 619 -30.72 -16.28 17.79
C ALA A 619 -30.43 -15.88 19.25
N SER A 620 -29.55 -14.90 19.49
CA SER A 620 -29.13 -14.43 20.82
C SER A 620 -29.16 -12.89 20.94
N PRO A 621 -30.32 -12.24 20.73
CA PRO A 621 -30.42 -10.78 20.57
C PRO A 621 -29.95 -9.97 21.80
N ASP A 622 -29.98 -10.57 22.99
CA ASP A 622 -29.57 -9.93 24.24
C ASP A 622 -28.04 -9.90 24.43
N ARG A 623 -27.27 -10.64 23.63
CA ARG A 623 -25.81 -10.67 23.74
C ARG A 623 -25.17 -9.51 22.98
N HIS A 624 -24.19 -8.87 23.60
CA HIS A 624 -23.26 -7.98 22.94
C HIS A 624 -22.33 -8.79 22.04
N VAL A 625 -22.26 -8.40 20.76
CA VAL A 625 -21.32 -8.96 19.79
C VAL A 625 -20.36 -7.86 19.39
N VAL A 626 -19.11 -7.94 19.84
CA VAL A 626 -18.08 -6.94 19.58
C VAL A 626 -17.09 -7.51 18.57
N PHE A 627 -17.11 -6.98 17.37
CA PHE A 627 -16.20 -7.33 16.29
C PHE A 627 -14.91 -6.54 16.41
N TYR A 628 -13.79 -7.18 16.07
CA TYR A 628 -12.53 -6.49 15.86
C TYR A 628 -11.82 -7.01 14.61
N CYS A 629 -11.09 -6.11 13.97
CA CYS A 629 -10.12 -6.41 12.94
C CYS A 629 -8.90 -5.51 13.14
N ARG A 630 -7.99 -5.47 12.18
CA ARG A 630 -6.79 -4.62 12.26
C ARG A 630 -7.10 -3.13 12.45
N SER A 631 -7.82 -2.51 11.52
CA SER A 631 -8.04 -1.04 11.47
C SER A 631 -9.42 -0.58 11.95
N GLY A 632 -10.34 -1.52 12.21
CA GLY A 632 -11.74 -1.24 12.51
C GLY A 632 -12.68 -1.26 11.30
N ASN A 633 -12.16 -1.22 10.06
CA ASN A 633 -13.01 -1.15 8.86
C ASN A 633 -13.88 -2.39 8.67
N ARG A 634 -13.26 -3.58 8.67
CA ARG A 634 -13.98 -4.86 8.50
C ARG A 634 -14.89 -5.19 9.69
N SER A 635 -14.49 -4.83 10.91
CA SER A 635 -15.35 -5.02 12.08
C SER A 635 -16.54 -4.07 12.07
N ALA A 636 -16.40 -2.85 11.55
CA ALA A 636 -17.52 -1.93 11.36
C ALA A 636 -18.49 -2.45 10.29
N GLN A 637 -17.98 -3.03 9.19
CA GLN A 637 -18.81 -3.72 8.20
C GLN A 637 -19.61 -4.87 8.84
N ALA A 638 -18.96 -5.78 9.56
CA ALA A 638 -19.62 -6.90 10.24
C ALA A 638 -20.67 -6.43 11.28
N ALA A 639 -20.34 -5.39 12.06
CA ALA A 639 -21.25 -4.80 13.04
C ALA A 639 -22.52 -4.23 12.36
N ARG A 640 -22.35 -3.44 11.30
CA ARG A 640 -23.47 -2.86 10.54
C ARG A 640 -24.33 -3.95 9.89
N ALA A 641 -23.70 -4.97 9.29
CA ALA A 641 -24.41 -6.10 8.70
C ALA A 641 -25.31 -6.79 9.73
N LEU A 642 -24.78 -7.11 10.91
CA LEU A 642 -25.55 -7.78 11.96
C LEU A 642 -26.66 -6.87 12.55
N ARG A 643 -26.42 -5.56 12.70
CA ARG A 643 -27.47 -4.61 13.14
C ARG A 643 -28.61 -4.47 12.14
N ARG A 644 -28.29 -4.38 10.85
CA ARG A 644 -29.29 -4.30 9.77
C ARG A 644 -30.23 -5.51 9.78
N LEU A 645 -29.73 -6.67 10.19
CA LEU A 645 -30.50 -7.91 10.36
C LEU A 645 -31.35 -7.95 11.65
N GLY A 646 -31.31 -6.91 12.49
CA GLY A 646 -32.15 -6.75 13.68
C GLY A 646 -31.44 -6.95 15.03
N HIS A 647 -30.11 -7.15 15.05
CA HIS A 647 -29.36 -7.33 16.29
C HIS A 647 -28.79 -6.00 16.81
N GLY A 648 -29.54 -5.30 17.68
CA GLY A 648 -29.17 -3.96 18.15
C GLY A 648 -27.90 -3.88 19.01
N ARG A 649 -27.35 -5.01 19.49
CA ARG A 649 -26.15 -5.07 20.36
C ARG A 649 -24.88 -5.52 19.62
N ALA A 650 -24.76 -5.20 18.33
CA ALA A 650 -23.56 -5.45 17.54
C ALA A 650 -22.66 -4.21 17.49
N TRP A 651 -21.35 -4.39 17.63
CA TRP A 651 -20.40 -3.30 17.81
C TRP A 651 -19.08 -3.59 17.11
N SER A 652 -18.34 -2.54 16.73
CA SER A 652 -16.96 -2.62 16.27
C SER A 652 -16.05 -1.96 17.30
N LEU A 653 -14.90 -2.56 17.59
CA LEU A 653 -13.84 -1.88 18.34
C LEU A 653 -13.24 -0.75 17.49
N GLU A 654 -13.34 0.49 17.96
CA GLU A 654 -12.91 1.68 17.24
C GLU A 654 -11.40 1.67 16.99
N GLY A 655 -10.95 1.80 15.74
CA GLY A 655 -9.52 1.73 15.40
C GLY A 655 -8.93 0.32 15.40
N GLY A 656 -9.74 -0.71 15.69
CA GLY A 656 -9.31 -2.11 15.67
C GLY A 656 -8.15 -2.41 16.60
N LEU A 657 -7.32 -3.38 16.23
CA LEU A 657 -6.09 -3.72 16.96
C LEU A 657 -5.04 -2.59 16.92
N ALA A 658 -4.98 -1.83 15.84
CA ALA A 658 -3.93 -0.82 15.63
C ALA A 658 -3.94 0.32 16.66
N LEU A 659 -5.11 0.64 17.25
CA LEU A 659 -5.26 1.71 18.24
C LEU A 659 -5.59 1.21 19.66
N ASN A 660 -5.71 -0.10 19.87
CA ASN A 660 -6.20 -0.66 21.15
C ASN A 660 -5.35 -1.80 21.74
N ILE A 661 -4.23 -2.19 21.12
CA ILE A 661 -3.27 -3.12 21.72
C ILE A 661 -2.31 -2.37 22.63
#